data_AF-A0AAW6WB34-F1
#
_entry.id   AF-A0AAW6WB34-F1
#
_cell.length_a   1.000
_cell.length_b   1.000
_cell.length_c   1.000
_cell.angle_alpha   90.00
_cell.angle_beta   90.00
_cell.angle_gamma   90.00
#
_symmetry.space_group_name_H-M   'P 1'
#
loop_
_entity.id
_entity.type
_entity.pdbx_description
1 polymer ?
#
loop_
_entity_poly.entity_id
_entity_poly.type
_entity_poly.pdbx_seq_one_letter_code
_entity_poly.pdbx_strand_id
1 'polypeptide(L)'
;MKEEKSMKHWLKRKVTFTQALLVAFLITGGIGYAETTLEQLTKRVEALEKNAVHYTSIKSEESQNKNNDGAKAKDSIAIGAKAGTHVNATSAVAIGDTAKANGEAALAFGRKSTSDGKGSIAIGDEAKIASNRHSLTSIAIGKKAYVLNGTGQQEYELSFDKNNWTVTPAGFFSNTYTPKDVDKVPGGIAIGTNSYARTGSVQIGAHTVSKGSMMGGKAFVGDENANIVGMTTIGTNSYNKGALATVAGAYSIITGDFTGQGGLNSLLYGSQNFGAVTMGSLNSIRSRGYNGTAGVANSIVGLANVAENSNGALIFGAGNNISNSMKTINGVSTGADSVDDMVKQLQTAVKDSNSGGATLAIGGGNKADYTQASQLIGVNNTLTGKSGKESKYALLNGYKNAAANVENTYVTGKENTVEEAEDNLVTGKNLSLKGKEGEKAKGNILFGFNDQKKEDSMKLSAKNIVAIGNNIVAKNDNSVYLGNNSTEADSEVSKVLEEYEMETIQEHVYKYRGGKPQGIVSVGKTGEERRIQNVAAGYVHENSTDAVNGSQLYATNFKQANFMNSTKTLLGGNAEVNKETGEVSMTDIGGTGKNTLHEAIAEVKKIAGDAASLTTSVSVEDELTVTKTETKDPTTQKVTNTDYKVGLSQAVKDKLNKIGDGVIAKDGEKSDHTVTGKTVYEYLEKQKEEIGVDLSNKANKDASNIEVDKFTEKLNEGANIAEPKDRLVTDRQVKDYVAGTEIAYRAEGESDSKKVKLSDGFVFQGDNNIQTETEANGVVKHTLNSELTGIKSISNEGTTITLSKENVAVNDKKITGVADGDISATSQDAVNGRQLHETNGRVERLEKDSETMKEHIVENTRQIERAKSETRHVGALSSALAALHPMQYDPLQKNQVMAGVGTYRDKQAVAVGVTHYFNENLMMTAGVSVGEAERVKTMANVGITWKIGKDDDRRDLPERYKEGPISSIYKMQQEMEEVLKENQEQKIKIQKQQEQINKMQEQLEMLLKQK
;
A
#
# COMPACT_ATOMS: atom_id res chain seq x y z
N MET A 1 80.04 42.04 6.44
CA MET A 1 80.76 43.15 7.12
C MET A 1 81.37 42.59 8.39
N LYS A 2 82.69 42.84 8.57
CA LYS A 2 83.52 42.67 9.78
C LYS A 2 83.33 41.38 10.60
N GLU A 3 84.15 40.37 10.33
CA GLU A 3 85.14 39.82 11.28
C GLU A 3 85.88 38.63 10.64
N GLU A 4 86.92 38.95 9.85
CA GLU A 4 87.79 37.97 9.20
C GLU A 4 89.27 38.32 9.47
N LYS A 5 89.61 38.61 10.73
CA LYS A 5 90.95 39.09 11.12
C LYS A 5 91.55 38.55 12.43
N SER A 6 91.17 37.34 12.88
CA SER A 6 91.75 36.77 14.12
C SER A 6 92.53 35.45 13.96
N MET A 7 92.33 34.65 12.89
CA MET A 7 92.98 33.32 12.81
C MET A 7 94.35 33.31 12.11
N LYS A 8 94.66 34.31 11.28
CA LYS A 8 95.96 34.41 10.56
C LYS A 8 97.11 34.99 11.41
N HIS A 9 96.83 35.52 12.61
CA HIS A 9 97.86 36.02 13.55
C HIS A 9 98.23 35.02 14.66
N TRP A 10 97.47 33.94 14.85
CA TRP A 10 97.78 32.90 15.84
C TRP A 10 98.68 31.78 15.27
N LEU A 11 98.59 31.51 13.96
CA LEU A 11 99.37 30.47 13.28
C LEU A 11 100.79 30.88 12.83
N LYS A 12 101.18 32.15 12.95
CA LYS A 12 102.55 32.63 12.63
C LYS A 12 103.47 32.80 13.84
N ARG A 13 103.01 32.48 15.06
CA ARG A 13 103.78 32.65 16.31
C ARG A 13 104.15 31.35 17.05
N LYS A 14 103.97 30.18 16.41
CA LYS A 14 104.34 28.86 16.97
C LYS A 14 105.26 28.02 16.07
N VAL A 15 106.10 28.68 15.25
CA VAL A 15 107.14 28.02 14.43
C VAL A 15 108.56 28.21 15.01
N THR A 16 108.72 28.84 16.17
CA THR A 16 110.06 29.07 16.76
C THR A 16 110.09 28.89 18.28
N PHE A 17 109.63 27.73 18.79
CA PHE A 17 109.93 27.34 20.18
C PHE A 17 109.95 25.82 20.44
N THR A 18 110.33 25.00 19.46
CA THR A 18 110.54 23.56 19.70
C THR A 18 111.61 22.95 18.79
N GLN A 19 112.74 23.67 18.65
CA GLN A 19 114.00 23.10 18.13
C GLN A 19 115.17 23.26 19.13
N ALA A 20 114.90 23.63 20.40
CA ALA A 20 115.92 23.87 21.41
C ALA A 20 115.77 23.03 22.71
N LEU A 21 114.94 21.99 22.72
CA LEU A 21 114.84 21.07 23.87
C LEU A 21 115.11 19.59 23.54
N LEU A 22 115.53 19.29 22.30
CA LEU A 22 115.78 17.92 21.82
C LEU A 22 117.28 17.63 21.57
N VAL A 23 118.17 18.26 22.35
CA VAL A 23 119.62 17.92 22.40
C VAL A 23 120.08 17.58 23.83
N ALA A 24 119.20 17.67 24.84
CA ALA A 24 119.56 17.35 26.23
C ALA A 24 119.15 15.93 26.71
N PHE A 25 118.72 15.04 25.81
CA PHE A 25 118.27 13.69 26.19
C PHE A 25 118.89 12.54 25.39
N LEU A 26 120.11 12.74 24.86
CA LEU A 26 120.88 11.67 24.21
C LEU A 26 122.33 11.60 24.70
N ILE A 27 122.58 11.62 26.01
CA ILE A 27 123.75 10.95 26.60
C ILE A 27 123.35 10.30 27.94
N THR A 28 123.09 9.00 27.87
CA THR A 28 123.25 7.92 28.88
C THR A 28 122.01 7.04 29.07
N GLY A 29 122.11 5.80 28.57
CA GLY A 29 121.51 4.63 29.22
C GLY A 29 120.12 4.18 28.76
N GLY A 30 120.08 3.47 27.62
CA GLY A 30 119.36 2.20 27.54
C GLY A 30 117.85 2.21 27.25
N ILE A 31 117.50 1.31 26.31
CA ILE A 31 116.15 0.81 25.96
C ILE A 31 115.44 1.69 24.91
N GLY A 32 115.46 1.20 23.67
CA GLY A 32 115.04 1.93 22.48
C GLY A 32 113.53 2.05 22.30
N TYR A 33 113.12 3.08 21.55
CA TYR A 33 111.95 3.11 20.67
C TYR A 33 112.14 4.24 19.64
N ALA A 34 111.65 4.00 18.41
CA ALA A 34 111.99 4.70 17.17
C ALA A 34 111.54 6.19 17.08
N GLU A 35 112.38 7.03 16.47
CA GLU A 35 112.00 8.37 15.99
C GLU A 35 110.81 8.27 15.03
N THR A 36 109.76 9.04 15.30
CA THR A 36 108.53 9.01 14.50
C THR A 36 108.70 9.95 13.30
N THR A 37 108.87 9.41 12.10
CA THR A 37 109.02 10.17 10.84
C THR A 37 107.76 11.00 10.52
N LEU A 38 107.89 12.08 9.72
CA LEU A 38 106.73 12.86 9.24
C LEU A 38 105.67 11.95 8.61
N GLU A 39 106.10 10.88 7.94
CA GLU A 39 105.24 9.85 7.37
C GLU A 39 104.46 9.05 8.44
N GLN A 40 105.08 8.72 9.58
CA GLN A 40 104.40 8.09 10.71
C GLN A 40 103.45 9.05 11.45
N LEU A 41 103.74 10.36 11.45
CA LEU A 41 102.82 11.37 11.97
C LEU A 41 101.57 11.51 11.07
N THR A 42 101.75 11.54 9.74
CA THR A 42 100.65 11.54 8.77
C THR A 42 99.82 10.27 8.89
N LYS A 43 100.44 9.09 8.99
CA LYS A 43 99.72 7.82 9.23
C LYS A 43 98.97 7.80 10.56
N ARG A 44 99.48 8.45 11.62
CA ARG A 44 98.78 8.60 12.91
C ARG A 44 97.62 9.58 12.85
N VAL A 45 97.75 10.68 12.09
CA VAL A 45 96.64 11.61 11.83
C VAL A 45 95.57 10.92 10.98
N GLU A 46 95.94 10.19 9.92
CA GLU A 46 95.01 9.35 9.14
C GLU A 46 94.34 8.25 9.99
N ALA A 47 95.07 7.65 10.94
CA ALA A 47 94.52 6.68 11.88
C ALA A 47 93.59 7.32 12.93
N LEU A 48 93.86 8.56 13.35
CA LEU A 48 92.98 9.35 14.23
C LEU A 48 91.72 9.83 13.50
N GLU A 49 91.83 10.21 12.23
CA GLU A 49 90.69 10.53 11.36
C GLU A 49 89.82 9.28 11.09
N LYS A 50 90.42 8.10 10.92
CA LYS A 50 89.69 6.81 10.86
C LYS A 50 89.05 6.39 12.17
N ASN A 51 89.54 6.87 13.31
CA ASN A 51 89.04 6.57 14.66
C ASN A 51 88.12 7.67 15.23
N ALA A 52 87.72 8.65 14.41
CA ALA A 52 86.66 9.58 14.80
C ALA A 52 85.41 8.77 15.16
N VAL A 53 84.78 9.08 16.29
CA VAL A 53 83.53 8.43 16.70
C VAL A 53 82.44 8.87 15.73
N HIS A 54 82.12 8.01 14.77
CA HIS A 54 81.00 8.20 13.86
C HIS A 54 79.75 7.59 14.50
N TYR A 55 78.75 8.43 14.79
CA TYR A 55 77.51 8.02 15.46
C TYR A 55 76.49 7.32 14.54
N THR A 56 76.78 7.18 13.25
CA THR A 56 75.86 6.64 12.24
C THR A 56 76.58 5.75 11.22
N SER A 57 75.96 4.63 10.82
CA SER A 57 76.47 3.71 9.80
C SER A 57 75.75 3.93 8.46
N ILE A 58 76.46 4.35 7.41
CA ILE A 58 75.92 4.60 6.08
C ILE A 58 76.79 3.90 5.03
N LYS A 59 76.23 2.91 4.33
CA LYS A 59 76.88 2.27 3.17
C LYS A 59 76.51 3.04 1.89
N SER A 60 77.35 4.00 1.50
CA SER A 60 77.18 4.85 0.33
C SER A 60 78.48 4.91 -0.49
N GLU A 61 78.36 4.90 -1.82
CA GLU A 61 79.48 5.17 -2.74
C GLU A 61 79.82 6.66 -2.82
N GLU A 62 78.89 7.54 -2.39
CA GLU A 62 79.12 8.98 -2.26
C GLU A 62 79.74 9.32 -0.90
N SER A 63 80.75 10.21 -0.88
CA SER A 63 81.48 10.64 0.32
C SER A 63 80.73 11.65 1.21
N GLN A 64 79.60 12.18 0.74
CA GLN A 64 78.86 13.27 1.38
C GLN A 64 78.12 12.80 2.64
N ASN A 65 78.10 13.63 3.68
CA ASN A 65 77.43 13.40 4.97
C ASN A 65 77.96 12.28 5.87
N LYS A 66 79.18 11.77 5.62
CA LYS A 66 79.92 10.91 6.57
C LYS A 66 80.27 11.62 7.89
N ASN A 67 80.35 12.95 7.85
CA ASN A 67 80.68 13.81 9.00
C ASN A 67 79.45 14.53 9.57
N ASN A 68 78.22 14.13 9.20
CA ASN A 68 76.99 14.82 9.57
C ASN A 68 76.93 16.31 9.12
N ASP A 69 77.57 16.66 8.00
CA ASP A 69 77.57 18.02 7.44
C ASP A 69 76.20 18.46 6.85
N GLY A 70 75.29 17.50 6.68
CA GLY A 70 73.90 17.73 6.30
C GLY A 70 73.02 18.28 7.42
N ALA A 71 73.35 18.06 8.68
CA ALA A 71 72.61 18.58 9.82
C ALA A 71 73.02 20.04 10.11
N LYS A 72 72.34 21.01 9.47
CA LYS A 72 72.75 22.42 9.49
C LYS A 72 72.15 23.25 10.61
N ALA A 73 71.11 22.76 11.29
CA ALA A 73 70.45 23.44 12.39
C ALA A 73 70.80 22.81 13.75
N LYS A 74 70.56 23.56 14.82
CA LYS A 74 70.72 23.10 16.20
C LYS A 74 69.82 21.88 16.46
N ASP A 75 70.37 20.88 17.17
CA ASP A 75 69.68 19.66 17.58
C ASP A 75 69.06 18.85 16.42
N SER A 76 69.55 19.05 15.19
CA SER A 76 69.01 18.39 13.99
C SER A 76 69.76 17.12 13.59
N ILE A 77 69.07 16.21 12.89
CA ILE A 77 69.60 14.92 12.44
C ILE A 77 69.52 14.84 10.91
N ALA A 78 70.61 14.49 10.24
CA ALA A 78 70.64 14.24 8.79
C ALA A 78 71.38 12.93 8.46
N ILE A 79 70.68 11.92 7.93
CA ILE A 79 71.23 10.59 7.65
C ILE A 79 70.93 10.18 6.21
N GLY A 80 71.97 9.93 5.40
CA GLY A 80 71.86 9.54 3.99
C GLY A 80 72.66 10.45 3.05
N ALA A 81 72.93 9.96 1.83
CA ALA A 81 73.63 10.75 0.80
C ALA A 81 72.82 12.02 0.49
N LYS A 82 73.43 13.21 0.55
CA LYS A 82 72.77 14.50 0.30
C LYS A 82 71.55 14.82 1.19
N ALA A 83 71.33 14.07 2.27
CA ALA A 83 70.31 14.42 3.25
C ALA A 83 70.68 15.74 3.91
N GLY A 84 69.70 16.59 4.22
CA GLY A 84 69.99 17.86 4.87
C GLY A 84 68.83 18.50 5.60
N THR A 85 69.16 19.22 6.67
CA THR A 85 68.24 20.13 7.34
C THR A 85 68.53 21.58 6.94
N HIS A 86 67.51 22.43 6.91
CA HIS A 86 67.72 23.86 6.67
C HIS A 86 68.39 24.51 7.88
N VAL A 87 69.15 25.60 7.69
CA VAL A 87 69.92 26.26 8.77
C VAL A 87 69.06 26.74 9.96
N ASN A 88 67.77 26.97 9.73
CA ASN A 88 66.81 27.44 10.74
C ASN A 88 65.86 26.32 11.22
N ALA A 89 66.06 25.08 10.81
CA ALA A 89 65.19 23.94 11.12
C ALA A 89 65.61 23.24 12.42
N THR A 90 65.54 23.95 13.56
CA THR A 90 65.91 23.40 14.88
C THR A 90 65.14 22.10 15.17
N SER A 91 65.82 21.10 15.73
CA SER A 91 65.24 19.80 16.07
C SER A 91 64.65 19.00 14.88
N ALA A 92 64.99 19.36 13.64
CA ALA A 92 64.49 18.67 12.45
C ALA A 92 65.23 17.36 12.16
N VAL A 93 64.56 16.43 11.48
CA VAL A 93 65.08 15.09 11.17
C VAL A 93 64.91 14.81 9.68
N ALA A 94 66.03 14.59 8.98
CA ALA A 94 66.07 14.19 7.56
C ALA A 94 66.78 12.84 7.40
N ILE A 95 66.09 11.81 6.92
CA ILE A 95 66.64 10.45 6.76
C ILE A 95 66.31 9.91 5.37
N GLY A 96 67.33 9.58 4.57
CA GLY A 96 67.21 9.04 3.21
C GLY A 96 68.03 9.82 2.18
N ASP A 97 68.34 9.18 1.04
CA ASP A 97 69.06 9.85 -0.05
C ASP A 97 68.32 11.11 -0.52
N THR A 98 68.97 12.27 -0.47
CA THR A 98 68.43 13.58 -0.87
C THR A 98 67.20 14.03 -0.03
N ALA A 99 66.97 13.46 1.15
CA ALA A 99 65.89 13.90 2.04
C ALA A 99 66.14 15.32 2.60
N LYS A 100 65.10 16.16 2.69
CA LYS A 100 65.20 17.55 3.17
C LYS A 100 64.15 17.91 4.21
N ALA A 101 64.58 18.29 5.41
CA ALA A 101 63.69 18.83 6.44
C ALA A 101 63.95 20.35 6.59
N ASN A 102 63.00 21.17 6.14
CA ASN A 102 63.18 22.62 6.03
C ASN A 102 62.52 23.42 7.18
N GLY A 103 61.54 22.83 7.87
CA GLY A 103 60.84 23.46 9.00
C GLY A 103 61.41 23.07 10.38
N GLU A 104 61.17 23.92 11.39
CA GLU A 104 61.45 23.60 12.80
C GLU A 104 60.71 22.32 13.21
N ALA A 105 61.41 21.38 13.86
CA ALA A 105 60.89 20.06 14.25
C ALA A 105 60.25 19.25 13.09
N ALA A 106 60.58 19.57 11.83
CA ALA A 106 60.07 18.85 10.67
C ALA A 106 60.76 17.49 10.52
N LEU A 107 60.01 16.49 10.06
CA LEU A 107 60.47 15.15 9.80
C LEU A 107 60.35 14.84 8.29
N ALA A 108 61.46 14.47 7.66
CA ALA A 108 61.54 14.00 6.27
C ALA A 108 62.23 12.63 6.25
N PHE A 109 61.49 11.56 5.93
CA PHE A 109 61.99 10.18 5.94
C PHE A 109 61.72 9.48 4.60
N GLY A 110 62.74 8.95 3.94
CA GLY A 110 62.66 8.31 2.62
C GLY A 110 63.44 9.07 1.55
N ARG A 111 63.79 8.36 0.46
CA ARG A 111 64.54 8.94 -0.67
C ARG A 111 63.80 10.12 -1.28
N LYS A 112 64.49 11.26 -1.45
CA LYS A 112 63.96 12.53 -1.97
C LYS A 112 62.74 13.05 -1.21
N SER A 113 62.51 12.62 0.03
CA SER A 113 61.43 13.17 0.85
C SER A 113 61.73 14.64 1.18
N THR A 114 60.70 15.49 1.25
CA THR A 114 60.87 16.90 1.63
C THR A 114 59.75 17.32 2.56
N SER A 115 60.07 17.91 3.70
CA SER A 115 59.10 18.41 4.67
C SER A 115 59.34 19.90 4.93
N ASP A 116 58.41 20.73 4.48
CA ASP A 116 58.26 22.14 4.84
C ASP A 116 57.20 22.27 5.93
N GLY A 117 57.25 23.30 6.78
CA GLY A 117 56.29 23.45 7.89
C GLY A 117 56.87 23.10 9.25
N LYS A 118 56.52 23.89 10.26
CA LYS A 118 56.84 23.55 11.66
C LYS A 118 56.14 22.24 12.02
N GLY A 119 56.84 21.30 12.67
CA GLY A 119 56.29 20.01 13.11
C GLY A 119 55.72 19.12 12.00
N SER A 120 56.05 19.38 10.73
CA SER A 120 55.47 18.66 9.59
C SER A 120 56.15 17.32 9.32
N ILE A 121 55.38 16.34 8.84
CA ILE A 121 55.82 14.95 8.71
C ILE A 121 55.70 14.47 7.27
N ALA A 122 56.82 14.29 6.57
CA ALA A 122 56.90 13.68 5.25
C ALA A 122 57.61 12.31 5.33
N ILE A 123 56.91 11.21 5.05
CA ILE A 123 57.46 9.84 5.14
C ILE A 123 57.14 9.06 3.86
N GLY A 124 58.14 8.65 3.11
CA GLY A 124 58.01 7.84 1.90
C GLY A 124 58.95 8.26 0.78
N ASP A 125 59.09 7.38 -0.21
CA ASP A 125 59.84 7.67 -1.44
C ASP A 125 59.21 8.85 -2.20
N GLU A 126 59.94 9.96 -2.34
CA GLU A 126 59.47 11.21 -2.94
C GLU A 126 58.23 11.83 -2.24
N ALA A 127 57.99 11.50 -0.96
CA ALA A 127 56.95 12.16 -0.16
C ALA A 127 57.30 13.66 0.03
N LYS A 128 56.33 14.55 -0.16
CA LYS A 128 56.59 15.99 -0.22
C LYS A 128 55.54 16.78 0.55
N ILE A 129 55.97 17.68 1.41
CA ILE A 129 55.18 18.79 1.92
C ILE A 129 55.85 20.05 1.40
N ALA A 130 55.12 20.84 0.63
CA ALA A 130 55.58 22.12 0.11
C ALA A 130 54.67 23.24 0.60
N SER A 131 55.28 24.37 0.88
CA SER A 131 54.56 25.58 1.27
C SER A 131 54.72 26.70 0.26
N ASN A 132 53.60 27.28 -0.14
CA ASN A 132 53.56 28.49 -0.95
C ASN A 132 53.39 29.69 -0.02
N ARG A 133 54.43 30.51 0.09
CA ARG A 133 54.59 31.69 0.99
C ARG A 133 54.77 31.35 2.47
N HIS A 134 53.85 30.62 3.09
CA HIS A 134 53.88 30.36 4.54
C HIS A 134 53.87 28.86 4.85
N SER A 135 54.68 28.51 5.84
CA SER A 135 54.92 27.13 6.28
C SER A 135 53.85 26.69 7.28
N LEU A 136 53.02 25.70 6.91
CA LEU A 136 51.93 25.17 7.76
C LEU A 136 52.23 23.74 8.21
N THR A 137 51.76 23.36 9.39
CA THR A 137 51.91 22.00 9.92
C THR A 137 51.10 21.00 9.11
N SER A 138 51.72 19.94 8.57
CA SER A 138 51.04 18.99 7.67
C SER A 138 51.63 17.57 7.72
N ILE A 139 50.92 16.63 7.11
CA ILE A 139 51.30 15.21 7.09
C ILE A 139 51.24 14.66 5.66
N ALA A 140 52.35 14.13 5.16
CA ALA A 140 52.45 13.42 3.89
C ALA A 140 53.10 12.05 4.11
N ILE A 141 52.36 10.95 3.97
CA ILE A 141 52.86 9.59 4.23
C ILE A 141 52.55 8.69 3.04
N GLY A 142 53.57 8.15 2.37
CA GLY A 142 53.46 7.26 1.23
C GLY A 142 54.33 7.68 0.06
N LYS A 143 54.55 6.76 -0.90
CA LYS A 143 55.33 7.05 -2.10
C LYS A 143 54.66 8.17 -2.90
N LYS A 144 55.38 9.28 -3.14
CA LYS A 144 54.88 10.46 -3.85
C LYS A 144 53.61 11.08 -3.22
N ALA A 145 53.36 10.84 -1.92
CA ALA A 145 52.33 11.58 -1.20
C ALA A 145 52.71 13.08 -1.18
N TYR A 146 51.78 13.96 -1.52
CA TYR A 146 52.06 15.39 -1.68
C TYR A 146 51.05 16.25 -0.93
N VAL A 147 51.53 17.10 -0.02
CA VAL A 147 50.76 18.20 0.53
C VAL A 147 51.26 19.53 -0.03
N LEU A 148 50.36 20.33 -0.56
CA LEU A 148 50.61 21.71 -0.96
C LEU A 148 49.88 22.67 -0.02
N ASN A 149 50.63 23.29 0.87
CA ASN A 149 50.13 24.33 1.76
C ASN A 149 50.14 25.68 1.01
N GLY A 150 48.97 26.31 0.93
CA GLY A 150 48.79 27.65 0.36
C GLY A 150 48.17 28.63 1.35
N THR A 151 48.31 29.92 1.04
CA THR A 151 47.67 31.04 1.74
C THR A 151 47.11 32.03 0.70
N GLY A 152 46.17 31.57 -0.12
CA GLY A 152 45.55 32.34 -1.19
C GLY A 152 44.12 32.77 -0.85
N GLN A 153 43.39 33.19 -1.88
CA GLN A 153 41.99 33.63 -1.72
C GLN A 153 41.09 32.52 -1.18
N GLN A 154 41.24 31.27 -1.64
CA GLN A 154 40.41 30.14 -1.15
C GLN A 154 40.58 29.92 0.35
N GLU A 155 41.83 29.95 0.84
CA GLU A 155 42.14 29.80 2.25
C GLU A 155 41.59 30.97 3.08
N TYR A 156 41.61 32.19 2.55
CA TYR A 156 40.98 33.35 3.19
C TYR A 156 39.45 33.20 3.27
N GLU A 157 38.78 32.95 2.15
CA GLU A 157 37.31 32.89 2.05
C GLU A 157 36.71 31.74 2.88
N LEU A 158 37.44 30.63 3.04
CA LEU A 158 37.01 29.44 3.80
C LEU A 158 37.73 29.27 5.14
N SER A 159 38.42 30.31 5.62
CA SER A 159 39.04 30.30 6.96
C SER A 159 38.03 30.51 8.08
N PHE A 160 36.93 31.23 7.81
CA PHE A 160 35.95 31.68 8.80
C PHE A 160 36.55 32.47 9.99
N ASP A 161 37.76 32.99 9.80
CA ASP A 161 38.47 33.87 10.73
C ASP A 161 39.21 34.94 9.92
N LYS A 162 38.45 35.80 9.24
CA LYS A 162 39.03 36.86 8.38
C LYS A 162 39.91 37.83 9.17
N ASN A 163 39.71 37.94 10.48
CA ASN A 163 40.55 38.77 11.36
C ASN A 163 41.99 38.27 11.46
N ASN A 164 42.23 36.97 11.25
CA ASN A 164 43.57 36.42 11.15
C ASN A 164 44.28 36.76 9.83
N TRP A 165 43.66 37.50 8.91
CA TRP A 165 44.25 37.78 7.60
C TRP A 165 44.47 39.27 7.37
N THR A 166 45.54 39.57 6.65
CA THR A 166 45.79 40.86 6.02
C THR A 166 45.64 40.69 4.52
N VAL A 167 44.72 41.46 3.92
CA VAL A 167 44.50 41.51 2.47
C VAL A 167 45.18 42.74 1.92
N THR A 168 46.11 42.57 0.98
CA THR A 168 46.83 43.68 0.34
C THR A 168 46.59 43.64 -1.16
N PRO A 169 46.15 44.75 -1.78
CA PRO A 169 46.03 44.84 -3.23
C PRO A 169 47.37 44.56 -3.92
N ALA A 170 47.37 43.68 -4.91
CA ALA A 170 48.54 43.25 -5.66
C ALA A 170 48.27 43.33 -7.17
N GLY A 171 47.58 44.38 -7.61
CA GLY A 171 47.17 44.64 -9.01
C GLY A 171 45.70 45.07 -9.14
N PHE A 172 45.26 45.38 -10.36
CA PHE A 172 43.88 45.87 -10.64
C PHE A 172 42.80 44.78 -10.43
N PHE A 173 43.17 43.49 -10.52
CA PHE A 173 42.26 42.34 -10.32
C PHE A 173 42.84 41.25 -9.41
N SER A 174 43.84 41.57 -8.58
CA SER A 174 44.53 40.57 -7.74
C SER A 174 44.87 41.10 -6.36
N ASN A 175 44.64 40.27 -5.34
CA ASN A 175 45.01 40.54 -3.96
C ASN A 175 46.02 39.50 -3.47
N THR A 176 46.91 39.90 -2.57
CA THR A 176 47.70 39.01 -1.73
C THR A 176 47.03 38.82 -0.38
N TYR A 177 47.00 37.58 0.09
CA TYR A 177 46.39 37.17 1.34
C TYR A 177 47.49 36.63 2.26
N THR A 178 47.63 37.23 3.45
CA THR A 178 48.70 36.89 4.39
C THR A 178 48.10 36.62 5.77
N PRO A 179 48.27 35.41 6.35
CA PRO A 179 47.83 35.15 7.72
C PRO A 179 48.74 35.87 8.72
N LYS A 180 48.15 36.40 9.79
CA LYS A 180 48.83 37.03 10.93
C LYS A 180 49.43 35.96 11.84
N ASP A 181 48.68 34.88 12.05
CA ASP A 181 49.07 33.70 12.81
C ASP A 181 48.86 32.44 11.94
N VAL A 182 49.96 31.77 11.58
CA VAL A 182 49.94 30.57 10.73
C VAL A 182 49.44 29.33 11.47
N ASP A 183 49.52 29.30 12.80
CA ASP A 183 49.06 28.16 13.62
C ASP A 183 47.53 28.06 13.66
N LYS A 184 46.83 29.12 13.23
CA LYS A 184 45.37 29.16 13.06
C LYS A 184 44.91 28.77 11.65
N VAL A 185 45.82 28.36 10.76
CA VAL A 185 45.48 27.91 9.41
C VAL A 185 45.66 26.39 9.33
N PRO A 186 44.63 25.61 8.97
CA PRO A 186 44.73 24.16 8.95
C PRO A 186 45.61 23.69 7.79
N GLY A 187 46.61 22.84 8.07
CA GLY A 187 47.40 22.19 7.01
C GLY A 187 46.70 20.99 6.37
N GLY A 188 47.35 20.38 5.39
CA GLY A 188 46.84 19.21 4.68
C GLY A 188 47.33 17.87 5.23
N ILE A 189 46.55 16.82 5.00
CA ILE A 189 46.90 15.42 5.31
C ILE A 189 46.79 14.60 4.03
N ALA A 190 47.89 14.01 3.56
CA ALA A 190 47.93 13.11 2.41
C ALA A 190 48.59 11.78 2.81
N ILE A 191 47.82 10.69 2.83
CA ILE A 191 48.31 9.36 3.21
C ILE A 191 47.98 8.36 2.10
N GLY A 192 49.00 7.79 1.46
CA GLY A 192 48.87 6.83 0.37
C GLY A 192 49.85 7.07 -0.78
N THR A 193 49.91 6.14 -1.72
CA THR A 193 50.74 6.31 -2.92
C THR A 193 50.10 7.35 -3.84
N ASN A 194 50.86 8.35 -4.28
CA ASN A 194 50.41 9.49 -5.09
C ASN A 194 49.20 10.26 -4.51
N SER A 195 48.99 10.21 -3.19
CA SER A 195 47.91 10.98 -2.56
C SER A 195 48.20 12.47 -2.57
N TYR A 196 47.19 13.33 -2.73
CA TYR A 196 47.35 14.78 -2.79
C TYR A 196 46.41 15.49 -1.81
N ALA A 197 46.91 16.45 -1.02
CA ALA A 197 46.06 17.33 -0.23
C ALA A 197 46.53 18.79 -0.31
N ARG A 198 45.57 19.71 -0.35
CA ARG A 198 45.81 21.15 -0.16
C ARG A 198 45.47 21.55 1.30
N THR A 199 45.77 22.79 1.68
CA THR A 199 45.36 23.43 2.95
C THR A 199 43.95 22.97 3.39
N GLY A 200 43.84 22.54 4.65
CA GLY A 200 42.61 22.05 5.27
C GLY A 200 42.00 20.77 4.70
N SER A 201 42.66 20.12 3.73
CA SER A 201 42.13 18.91 3.10
C SER A 201 42.75 17.63 3.67
N VAL A 202 41.98 16.55 3.65
CA VAL A 202 42.40 15.20 4.04
C VAL A 202 42.21 14.26 2.87
N GLN A 203 43.27 13.56 2.50
CA GLN A 203 43.23 12.45 1.57
C GLN A 203 43.92 11.21 2.15
N ILE A 204 43.17 10.10 2.24
CA ILE A 204 43.67 8.80 2.69
C ILE A 204 43.30 7.74 1.66
N GLY A 205 44.30 7.14 1.01
CA GLY A 205 44.13 6.12 -0.02
C GLY A 205 45.11 6.31 -1.19
N ALA A 206 45.47 5.20 -1.84
CA ALA A 206 46.39 5.21 -2.97
C ALA A 206 45.70 5.64 -4.28
N HIS A 207 46.36 6.48 -5.07
CA HIS A 207 45.96 6.94 -6.41
C HIS A 207 46.88 6.32 -7.45
N THR A 208 46.39 5.31 -8.15
CA THR A 208 47.16 4.46 -9.05
C THR A 208 46.51 4.34 -10.43
N VAL A 209 45.34 4.96 -10.62
CA VAL A 209 44.67 5.02 -11.93
C VAL A 209 45.56 5.77 -12.92
N SER A 210 45.80 5.15 -14.06
CA SER A 210 46.65 5.72 -15.11
C SER A 210 45.95 6.90 -15.78
N LYS A 211 46.71 7.96 -16.06
CA LYS A 211 46.25 9.06 -16.92
C LYS A 211 45.72 8.50 -18.25
N GLY A 212 44.58 8.99 -18.70
CA GLY A 212 43.84 8.51 -19.87
C GLY A 212 42.74 7.48 -19.56
N SER A 213 42.74 6.85 -18.38
CA SER A 213 41.69 5.89 -18.00
C SER A 213 40.34 6.59 -17.86
N MET A 214 39.23 5.94 -18.22
CA MET A 214 37.90 6.54 -18.06
C MET A 214 37.46 6.50 -16.60
N MET A 215 37.13 7.65 -16.02
CA MET A 215 36.50 7.75 -14.71
C MET A 215 35.54 8.94 -14.67
N GLY A 216 34.37 8.75 -14.04
CA GLY A 216 33.34 9.79 -13.98
C GLY A 216 32.83 10.26 -15.34
N GLY A 217 32.74 9.33 -16.30
CA GLY A 217 32.25 9.61 -17.66
C GLY A 217 33.24 10.34 -18.58
N LYS A 218 34.45 10.69 -18.11
CA LYS A 218 35.48 11.37 -18.90
C LYS A 218 36.86 10.73 -18.71
N ALA A 219 37.79 11.01 -19.62
CA ALA A 219 39.17 10.56 -19.46
C ALA A 219 39.81 11.26 -18.24
N PHE A 220 40.37 10.46 -17.35
CA PHE A 220 41.12 10.91 -16.19
C PHE A 220 42.42 11.57 -16.66
N VAL A 221 42.56 12.88 -16.48
CA VAL A 221 43.66 13.65 -17.07
C VAL A 221 44.93 13.69 -16.19
N GLY A 222 44.94 13.04 -15.03
CA GLY A 222 46.10 12.94 -14.13
C GLY A 222 46.48 14.25 -13.43
N ASP A 223 46.15 15.40 -14.01
CA ASP A 223 46.30 16.74 -13.46
C ASP A 223 45.06 17.17 -12.64
N GLU A 224 44.25 16.20 -12.21
CA GLU A 224 43.16 16.40 -11.25
C GLU A 224 43.68 16.61 -9.82
N ASN A 225 44.85 17.23 -9.68
CA ASN A 225 45.37 17.62 -8.38
C ASN A 225 44.28 18.43 -7.68
N ALA A 226 43.96 18.02 -6.46
CA ALA A 226 42.88 18.53 -5.66
C ALA A 226 43.26 19.93 -5.16
N ASN A 227 43.34 20.90 -6.08
CA ASN A 227 43.82 22.25 -5.83
C ASN A 227 42.73 23.14 -5.18
N ILE A 228 41.91 22.51 -4.34
CA ILE A 228 40.75 23.04 -3.65
C ILE A 228 40.98 22.81 -2.16
N VAL A 229 40.48 23.70 -1.31
CA VAL A 229 40.66 23.61 0.14
C VAL A 229 39.50 22.88 0.82
N GLY A 230 39.75 22.30 1.99
CA GLY A 230 38.69 21.70 2.83
C GLY A 230 38.06 20.41 2.29
N MET A 231 38.72 19.67 1.39
CA MET A 231 38.18 18.39 0.90
C MET A 231 38.44 17.26 1.87
N THR A 232 37.53 16.29 1.92
CA THR A 232 37.77 14.99 2.58
C THR A 232 37.67 13.87 1.56
N THR A 233 38.70 13.05 1.42
CA THR A 233 38.75 11.93 0.47
C THR A 233 39.33 10.70 1.15
N ILE A 234 38.52 9.67 1.36
CA ILE A 234 38.93 8.44 2.03
C ILE A 234 38.56 7.25 1.14
N GLY A 235 39.57 6.62 0.53
CA GLY A 235 39.38 5.46 -0.33
C GLY A 235 40.43 5.37 -1.43
N THR A 236 40.67 4.15 -1.90
CA THR A 236 41.63 3.93 -2.99
C THR A 236 41.05 4.41 -4.32
N ASN A 237 41.89 5.07 -5.12
CA ASN A 237 41.56 5.53 -6.47
C ASN A 237 40.32 6.43 -6.51
N SER A 238 40.12 7.26 -5.48
CA SER A 238 38.96 8.13 -5.33
C SER A 238 39.34 9.60 -5.39
N TYR A 239 38.59 10.40 -6.14
CA TYR A 239 39.01 11.76 -6.51
C TYR A 239 37.95 12.78 -6.12
N ASN A 240 38.37 13.89 -5.54
CA ASN A 240 37.48 14.93 -5.03
C ASN A 240 37.85 16.29 -5.62
N LYS A 241 36.85 17.00 -6.15
CA LYS A 241 37.03 18.30 -6.80
C LYS A 241 35.91 19.29 -6.43
N GLY A 242 35.66 19.45 -5.13
CA GLY A 242 34.71 20.42 -4.58
C GLY A 242 35.16 20.97 -3.23
N ALA A 243 34.92 22.26 -2.99
CA ALA A 243 35.23 22.85 -1.69
C ALA A 243 34.28 22.30 -0.62
N LEU A 244 34.80 21.95 0.55
CA LEU A 244 34.04 21.28 1.62
C LEU A 244 33.32 19.99 1.18
N ALA A 245 33.75 19.39 0.06
CA ALA A 245 33.16 18.16 -0.44
C ALA A 245 33.79 16.92 0.21
N THR A 246 33.01 15.85 0.32
CA THR A 246 33.44 14.59 0.93
C THR A 246 33.27 13.42 -0.03
N VAL A 247 34.31 12.60 -0.15
CA VAL A 247 34.30 11.31 -0.85
C VAL A 247 34.78 10.24 0.12
N ALA A 248 33.95 9.24 0.40
CA ALA A 248 34.35 8.08 1.17
C ALA A 248 33.91 6.78 0.46
N GLY A 249 34.86 5.95 0.07
CA GLY A 249 34.64 4.73 -0.72
C GLY A 249 35.68 4.59 -1.83
N ALA A 250 35.76 3.41 -2.45
CA ALA A 250 36.77 3.13 -3.48
C ALA A 250 36.26 3.51 -4.88
N TYR A 251 37.15 4.01 -5.75
CA TYR A 251 36.84 4.36 -7.14
C TYR A 251 35.66 5.35 -7.31
N SER A 252 35.45 6.22 -6.33
CA SER A 252 34.40 7.25 -6.37
C SER A 252 35.01 8.59 -6.79
N ILE A 253 34.28 9.38 -7.57
CA ILE A 253 34.82 10.59 -8.19
C ILE A 253 33.85 11.76 -8.24
N ILE A 254 34.34 12.92 -7.84
CA ILE A 254 33.72 14.22 -8.07
C ILE A 254 34.58 14.96 -9.10
N THR A 255 34.05 15.18 -10.30
CA THR A 255 34.76 15.86 -11.39
C THR A 255 34.42 17.35 -11.45
N GLY A 256 35.30 18.17 -12.03
CA GLY A 256 35.05 19.59 -12.24
C GLY A 256 36.11 20.30 -13.08
N ASP A 257 35.85 21.57 -13.41
CA ASP A 257 36.68 22.45 -14.27
C ASP A 257 37.50 23.49 -13.49
N PHE A 258 37.35 23.55 -12.17
CA PHE A 258 38.19 24.44 -11.37
C PHE A 258 39.66 24.01 -11.43
N THR A 259 40.57 24.94 -11.73
CA THR A 259 42.02 24.67 -11.87
C THR A 259 42.86 25.35 -10.79
N GLY A 260 42.27 26.32 -10.08
CA GLY A 260 42.98 27.13 -9.09
C GLY A 260 43.90 28.21 -9.68
N GLN A 261 43.83 28.48 -10.99
CA GLN A 261 44.61 29.54 -11.66
C GLN A 261 44.14 30.97 -11.33
N GLY A 262 42.98 31.15 -10.70
CA GLY A 262 42.42 32.46 -10.38
C GLY A 262 41.58 33.06 -11.52
N GLY A 263 41.25 34.35 -11.41
CA GLY A 263 40.52 35.11 -12.44
C GLY A 263 39.15 34.53 -12.79
N LEU A 264 38.85 34.47 -14.10
CA LEU A 264 37.57 33.95 -14.61
C LEU A 264 37.32 32.48 -14.23
N ASN A 265 38.36 31.66 -14.03
CA ASN A 265 38.17 30.26 -13.62
C ASN A 265 37.58 30.17 -12.21
N SER A 266 38.01 31.03 -11.28
CA SER A 266 37.42 31.11 -9.94
C SER A 266 35.98 31.62 -9.98
N LEU A 267 35.69 32.61 -10.82
CA LEU A 267 34.34 33.16 -10.95
C LEU A 267 33.35 32.13 -11.52
N LEU A 268 33.75 31.38 -12.54
CA LEU A 268 32.85 30.47 -13.26
C LEU A 268 32.72 29.09 -12.63
N TYR A 269 33.75 28.60 -11.92
CA TYR A 269 33.80 27.22 -11.44
C TYR A 269 34.17 27.08 -9.97
N GLY A 270 34.41 28.18 -9.24
CA GLY A 270 34.82 28.14 -7.84
C GLY A 270 33.78 27.49 -6.91
N SER A 271 32.48 27.66 -7.21
CA SER A 271 31.38 27.05 -6.45
C SER A 271 31.07 25.61 -6.88
N GLN A 272 31.69 25.09 -7.93
CA GLN A 272 31.33 23.79 -8.48
C GLN A 272 31.59 22.69 -7.44
N ASN A 273 30.64 21.77 -7.29
CA ASN A 273 30.67 20.68 -6.30
C ASN A 273 30.78 21.14 -4.83
N PHE A 274 30.50 22.41 -4.50
CA PHE A 274 30.55 22.88 -3.12
C PHE A 274 29.63 22.03 -2.22
N GLY A 275 30.19 21.50 -1.12
CA GLY A 275 29.45 20.68 -0.15
C GLY A 275 28.93 19.35 -0.69
N ALA A 276 29.42 18.87 -1.83
CA ALA A 276 29.02 17.59 -2.41
C ALA A 276 29.50 16.41 -1.55
N VAL A 277 28.70 15.35 -1.46
CA VAL A 277 28.99 14.16 -0.66
C VAL A 277 28.80 12.89 -1.47
N THR A 278 29.79 12.00 -1.43
CA THR A 278 29.67 10.63 -1.92
C THR A 278 30.13 9.64 -0.86
N MET A 279 29.30 8.64 -0.57
CA MET A 279 29.54 7.59 0.40
C MET A 279 29.30 6.22 -0.27
N GLY A 280 30.29 5.33 -0.21
CA GLY A 280 30.31 4.07 -0.94
C GLY A 280 31.12 4.14 -2.24
N SER A 281 31.20 3.00 -2.93
CA SER A 281 32.16 2.81 -4.04
C SER A 281 31.55 3.09 -5.41
N LEU A 282 32.39 3.40 -6.40
CA LEU A 282 32.01 3.62 -7.80
C LEU A 282 30.97 4.73 -8.03
N ASN A 283 30.79 5.63 -7.07
CA ASN A 283 29.86 6.74 -7.20
C ASN A 283 30.49 7.89 -7.97
N SER A 284 29.69 8.62 -8.74
CA SER A 284 30.20 9.70 -9.58
C SER A 284 29.32 10.95 -9.53
N ILE A 285 29.93 12.08 -9.19
CA ILE A 285 29.38 13.41 -9.43
C ILE A 285 30.11 14.02 -10.62
N ARG A 286 29.38 14.26 -11.71
CA ARG A 286 29.91 14.65 -13.02
C ARG A 286 29.56 16.10 -13.34
N SER A 287 30.43 17.02 -12.95
CA SER A 287 30.22 18.46 -13.14
C SER A 287 31.15 19.08 -14.18
N ARG A 288 32.19 18.35 -14.62
CA ARG A 288 33.12 18.82 -15.67
C ARG A 288 32.40 19.06 -17.00
N GLY A 289 32.62 20.21 -17.61
CA GLY A 289 31.97 20.68 -18.85
C GLY A 289 30.65 21.39 -18.61
N TYR A 290 30.24 21.56 -17.36
CA TYR A 290 28.97 22.20 -16.97
C TYR A 290 29.23 23.47 -16.14
N ASN A 291 28.17 24.21 -15.83
CA ASN A 291 28.28 25.49 -15.13
C ASN A 291 28.81 25.36 -13.68
N GLY A 292 29.12 26.51 -13.08
CA GLY A 292 29.68 26.61 -11.72
C GLY A 292 28.78 26.14 -10.58
N THR A 293 27.50 25.90 -10.82
CA THR A 293 26.57 25.39 -9.79
C THR A 293 26.31 23.88 -9.91
N ALA A 294 26.88 23.23 -10.92
CA ALA A 294 26.82 21.78 -11.06
C ALA A 294 27.53 21.09 -9.88
N GLY A 295 26.92 20.02 -9.38
CA GLY A 295 27.39 19.22 -8.26
C GLY A 295 27.17 19.84 -6.89
N VAL A 296 26.75 21.11 -6.78
CA VAL A 296 26.52 21.76 -5.49
C VAL A 296 25.48 20.97 -4.68
N ALA A 297 25.85 20.62 -3.44
CA ALA A 297 25.03 19.89 -2.49
C ALA A 297 24.48 18.53 -2.98
N ASN A 298 25.06 17.94 -4.02
CA ASN A 298 24.71 16.57 -4.43
C ASN A 298 25.16 15.59 -3.35
N SER A 299 24.29 14.67 -2.95
CA SER A 299 24.56 13.65 -1.93
C SER A 299 24.26 12.26 -2.48
N ILE A 300 25.25 11.39 -2.45
CA ILE A 300 25.15 10.00 -2.92
C ILE A 300 25.55 9.05 -1.80
N VAL A 301 24.72 8.04 -1.54
CA VAL A 301 25.03 6.92 -0.63
C VAL A 301 24.73 5.60 -1.33
N GLY A 302 25.74 4.76 -1.51
CA GLY A 302 25.60 3.40 -2.04
C GLY A 302 26.63 3.04 -3.12
N LEU A 303 26.20 2.35 -4.18
CA LEU A 303 27.10 1.75 -5.17
C LEU A 303 26.75 2.19 -6.60
N ALA A 304 27.77 2.59 -7.38
CA ALA A 304 27.63 2.83 -8.82
C ALA A 304 26.53 3.84 -9.21
N ASN A 305 26.30 4.85 -8.37
CA ASN A 305 25.33 5.90 -8.67
C ASN A 305 26.00 7.07 -9.41
N VAL A 306 25.22 7.77 -10.23
CA VAL A 306 25.67 8.91 -11.03
C VAL A 306 24.76 10.11 -10.81
N ALA A 307 25.37 11.26 -10.52
CA ALA A 307 24.73 12.56 -10.56
C ALA A 307 25.50 13.43 -11.58
N GLU A 308 24.89 13.74 -12.71
CA GLU A 308 25.55 14.42 -13.85
C GLU A 308 24.81 15.72 -14.19
N ASN A 309 25.54 16.84 -14.30
CA ASN A 309 24.91 18.14 -14.57
C ASN A 309 23.69 18.43 -13.66
N SER A 310 23.83 18.11 -12.37
CA SER A 310 22.75 18.15 -11.39
C SER A 310 23.20 18.92 -10.13
N ASN A 311 22.25 19.48 -9.39
CA ASN A 311 22.52 20.07 -8.06
C ASN A 311 21.36 19.82 -7.08
N GLY A 312 21.69 19.70 -5.80
CA GLY A 312 20.73 19.26 -4.77
C GLY A 312 20.18 17.84 -5.00
N ALA A 313 20.85 17.01 -5.81
CA ALA A 313 20.43 15.64 -6.07
C ALA A 313 20.71 14.76 -4.85
N LEU A 314 19.74 13.92 -4.49
CA LEU A 314 19.84 12.97 -3.39
C LEU A 314 19.70 11.56 -3.93
N ILE A 315 20.73 10.73 -3.77
CA ILE A 315 20.74 9.37 -4.32
C ILE A 315 21.08 8.36 -3.23
N PHE A 316 20.21 7.37 -3.02
CA PHE A 316 20.40 6.28 -2.07
C PHE A 316 20.16 4.92 -2.74
N GLY A 317 21.15 4.01 -2.68
CA GLY A 317 21.03 2.66 -3.23
C GLY A 317 22.04 2.37 -4.34
N ALA A 318 21.63 1.69 -5.41
CA ALA A 318 22.58 1.22 -6.43
C ALA A 318 22.14 1.51 -7.87
N GLY A 319 23.10 1.92 -8.71
CA GLY A 319 22.89 2.08 -10.15
C GLY A 319 21.89 3.18 -10.54
N ASN A 320 21.60 4.12 -9.65
CA ASN A 320 20.71 5.24 -9.96
C ASN A 320 21.46 6.32 -10.75
N ASN A 321 20.76 7.00 -11.65
CA ASN A 321 21.30 8.06 -12.49
C ASN A 321 20.38 9.29 -12.47
N ILE A 322 20.88 10.43 -12.01
CA ILE A 322 20.22 11.73 -12.08
C ILE A 322 21.04 12.64 -12.99
N SER A 323 20.50 13.00 -14.16
CA SER A 323 21.16 13.82 -15.17
C SER A 323 20.39 15.09 -15.52
N ASN A 324 21.10 16.19 -15.82
CA ASN A 324 20.50 17.46 -16.28
C ASN A 324 19.42 18.05 -15.34
N SER A 325 19.38 17.60 -14.09
CA SER A 325 18.40 18.00 -13.08
C SER A 325 19.00 19.09 -12.20
N MET A 326 18.98 20.32 -12.70
CA MET A 326 19.60 21.44 -12.00
C MET A 326 18.89 22.77 -12.21
N LYS A 327 19.15 23.71 -11.30
CA LYS A 327 18.76 25.12 -11.40
C LYS A 327 19.87 25.97 -10.76
N THR A 328 20.15 27.15 -11.28
CA THR A 328 21.20 28.03 -10.73
C THR A 328 20.98 28.30 -9.24
N ILE A 329 22.01 28.08 -8.43
CA ILE A 329 22.03 28.40 -7.01
C ILE A 329 22.92 29.62 -6.79
N ASN A 330 22.33 30.74 -6.36
CA ASN A 330 23.05 31.99 -6.09
C ASN A 330 23.59 32.01 -4.65
N GLY A 331 24.69 32.73 -4.40
CA GLY A 331 25.22 32.91 -3.04
C GLY A 331 26.11 31.77 -2.51
N VAL A 332 26.59 30.87 -3.38
CA VAL A 332 27.51 29.77 -3.00
C VAL A 332 28.97 30.09 -3.43
N SER A 333 29.18 31.18 -4.17
CA SER A 333 30.48 31.54 -4.76
C SER A 333 31.36 32.45 -3.89
N THR A 334 30.91 32.83 -2.69
CA THR A 334 31.62 33.75 -1.78
C THR A 334 31.72 33.17 -0.37
N GLY A 335 32.84 33.44 0.32
CA GLY A 335 33.03 33.07 1.72
C GLY A 335 32.29 33.99 2.69
N ALA A 336 32.35 33.66 3.98
CA ALA A 336 31.71 34.42 5.06
C ALA A 336 32.69 34.72 6.20
N ASP A 337 32.34 35.65 7.08
CA ASP A 337 33.20 36.11 8.17
C ASP A 337 33.32 35.09 9.31
N SER A 338 32.27 34.28 9.49
CA SER A 338 32.17 33.22 10.50
C SER A 338 31.47 31.98 9.94
N VAL A 339 31.57 30.85 10.66
CA VAL A 339 30.87 29.60 10.29
C VAL A 339 29.35 29.81 10.30
N ASP A 340 28.81 30.47 11.33
CA ASP A 340 27.36 30.69 11.46
C ASP A 340 26.81 31.60 10.35
N ASP A 341 27.57 32.59 9.90
CA ASP A 341 27.17 33.45 8.78
C ASP A 341 27.19 32.68 7.45
N MET A 342 28.18 31.79 7.26
CA MET A 342 28.19 30.89 6.10
C MET A 342 26.96 29.97 6.12
N VAL A 343 26.60 29.41 7.29
CA VAL A 343 25.42 28.57 7.44
C VAL A 343 24.15 29.34 7.06
N LYS A 344 23.97 30.58 7.56
CA LYS A 344 22.82 31.43 7.19
C LYS A 344 22.80 31.74 5.70
N GLN A 345 23.93 32.12 5.11
CA GLN A 345 24.06 32.42 3.68
C GLN A 345 23.65 31.22 2.83
N LEU A 346 24.14 30.02 3.16
CA LEU A 346 23.80 28.78 2.46
C LEU A 346 22.33 28.40 2.65
N GLN A 347 21.77 28.54 3.85
CA GLN A 347 20.34 28.31 4.10
C GLN A 347 19.46 29.24 3.25
N THR A 348 19.83 30.52 3.14
CA THR A 348 19.13 31.49 2.28
C THR A 348 19.29 31.13 0.80
N ALA A 349 20.51 30.83 0.34
CA ALA A 349 20.78 30.40 -1.03
C ALA A 349 19.92 29.19 -1.45
N VAL A 350 19.82 28.18 -0.58
CA VAL A 350 18.99 27.00 -0.80
C VAL A 350 17.50 27.37 -0.88
N LYS A 351 17.01 28.20 0.05
CA LYS A 351 15.61 28.66 0.07
C LYS A 351 15.26 29.45 -1.19
N ASP A 352 16.03 30.47 -1.52
CA ASP A 352 15.78 31.37 -2.66
C ASP A 352 15.89 30.65 -4.00
N SER A 353 16.72 29.61 -4.07
CA SER A 353 16.89 28.80 -5.29
C SER A 353 15.86 27.67 -5.42
N ASN A 354 14.91 27.53 -4.47
CA ASN A 354 13.99 26.38 -4.35
C ASN A 354 14.74 25.03 -4.33
N SER A 355 15.86 24.97 -3.61
CA SER A 355 16.74 23.80 -3.51
C SER A 355 17.40 23.32 -4.82
N GLY A 356 17.47 24.17 -5.86
CA GLY A 356 18.15 23.82 -7.12
C GLY A 356 17.35 22.80 -7.94
N GLY A 357 18.00 21.73 -8.39
CA GLY A 357 17.37 20.61 -9.08
C GLY A 357 16.62 19.64 -8.16
N ALA A 358 17.03 19.52 -6.90
CA ALA A 358 16.29 18.83 -5.82
C ALA A 358 15.62 17.50 -6.22
N THR A 359 16.33 16.62 -6.94
CA THR A 359 15.78 15.33 -7.38
C THR A 359 16.25 14.20 -6.45
N LEU A 360 15.31 13.41 -5.96
CA LEU A 360 15.55 12.26 -5.10
C LEU A 360 15.43 10.95 -5.87
N ALA A 361 16.40 10.05 -5.73
CA ALA A 361 16.34 8.68 -6.22
C ALA A 361 16.71 7.69 -5.10
N ILE A 362 15.78 6.81 -4.72
CA ILE A 362 15.99 5.77 -3.70
C ILE A 362 15.72 4.40 -4.30
N GLY A 363 16.65 3.48 -4.15
CA GLY A 363 16.54 2.07 -4.56
C GLY A 363 17.51 1.71 -5.68
N GLY A 364 17.03 0.98 -6.69
CA GLY A 364 17.88 0.35 -7.70
C GLY A 364 17.58 0.78 -9.12
N GLY A 365 18.57 1.27 -9.88
CA GLY A 365 18.42 1.48 -11.33
C GLY A 365 17.44 2.59 -11.73
N ASN A 366 17.10 3.52 -10.84
CA ASN A 366 16.22 4.63 -11.18
C ASN A 366 16.95 5.64 -12.09
N LYS A 367 16.24 6.19 -13.07
CA LYS A 367 16.76 7.19 -14.01
C LYS A 367 15.91 8.46 -13.93
N ALA A 368 16.54 9.57 -13.62
CA ALA A 368 15.94 10.90 -13.70
C ALA A 368 16.74 11.74 -14.69
N ASP A 369 16.09 12.37 -15.67
CA ASP A 369 16.75 13.24 -16.64
C ASP A 369 15.91 14.51 -16.87
N TYR A 370 16.49 15.70 -16.74
CA TYR A 370 15.76 16.97 -16.80
C TYR A 370 14.58 17.03 -15.80
N THR A 371 14.89 16.86 -14.52
CA THR A 371 13.87 16.85 -13.44
C THR A 371 14.12 17.95 -12.43
N GLN A 372 13.06 18.43 -11.78
CA GLN A 372 13.14 19.41 -10.68
C GLN A 372 12.18 19.03 -9.55
N ALA A 373 12.65 19.12 -8.30
CA ALA A 373 11.82 18.87 -7.09
C ALA A 373 11.00 17.57 -7.19
N SER A 374 11.63 16.50 -7.68
CA SER A 374 10.96 15.24 -8.05
C SER A 374 11.58 14.05 -7.35
N GLN A 375 10.83 12.95 -7.25
CA GLN A 375 11.16 11.81 -6.42
C GLN A 375 10.95 10.50 -7.17
N LEU A 376 11.94 9.61 -7.14
CA LEU A 376 11.89 8.26 -7.67
C LEU A 376 12.23 7.29 -6.53
N ILE A 377 11.29 6.41 -6.17
CA ILE A 377 11.45 5.47 -5.06
C ILE A 377 11.12 4.07 -5.55
N GLY A 378 12.03 3.11 -5.35
CA GLY A 378 11.87 1.73 -5.79
C GLY A 378 12.89 1.34 -6.86
N VAL A 379 12.48 0.56 -7.86
CA VAL A 379 13.40 -0.08 -8.80
C VAL A 379 13.04 0.22 -10.25
N ASN A 380 14.03 0.61 -11.05
CA ASN A 380 13.92 0.86 -12.49
C ASN A 380 12.85 1.90 -12.88
N ASN A 381 12.55 2.87 -12.02
CA ASN A 381 11.66 3.96 -12.40
C ASN A 381 12.41 4.96 -13.28
N THR A 382 11.73 5.51 -14.28
CA THR A 382 12.28 6.47 -15.24
C THR A 382 11.44 7.74 -15.25
N LEU A 383 12.03 8.89 -14.92
CA LEU A 383 11.41 10.20 -15.01
C LEU A 383 12.23 11.07 -15.96
N THR A 384 11.64 11.52 -17.07
CA THR A 384 12.34 12.34 -18.06
C THR A 384 11.62 13.66 -18.34
N GLY A 385 12.35 14.72 -18.61
CA GLY A 385 11.82 15.97 -19.15
C GLY A 385 12.58 16.41 -20.40
N LYS A 386 12.39 17.66 -20.81
CA LYS A 386 13.18 18.34 -21.86
C LYS A 386 13.80 19.61 -21.26
N SER A 387 14.88 20.11 -21.88
CA SER A 387 15.44 21.41 -21.48
C SER A 387 14.38 22.52 -21.60
N GLY A 388 14.18 23.30 -20.53
CA GLY A 388 13.14 24.34 -20.46
C GLY A 388 11.72 23.82 -20.26
N LYS A 389 11.53 22.49 -20.26
CA LYS A 389 10.28 21.78 -19.95
C LYS A 389 10.62 20.58 -19.06
N GLU A 390 11.30 20.85 -17.96
CA GLU A 390 11.71 19.82 -17.01
C GLU A 390 10.47 19.14 -16.42
N SER A 391 10.58 17.87 -16.06
CA SER A 391 9.54 17.22 -15.26
C SER A 391 9.62 17.70 -13.82
N LYS A 392 8.52 18.21 -13.25
CA LYS A 392 8.50 18.90 -11.95
C LYS A 392 7.51 18.28 -10.98
N TYR A 393 7.86 18.26 -9.70
CA TYR A 393 6.95 17.83 -8.64
C TYR A 393 6.35 16.43 -8.87
N ALA A 394 7.12 15.56 -9.53
CA ALA A 394 6.67 14.22 -9.86
C ALA A 394 7.14 13.21 -8.80
N LEU A 395 6.28 12.26 -8.46
CA LEU A 395 6.61 11.13 -7.60
C LEU A 395 6.38 9.83 -8.36
N LEU A 396 7.44 9.06 -8.59
CA LEU A 396 7.35 7.70 -9.12
C LEU A 396 7.75 6.71 -8.04
N ASN A 397 6.80 5.90 -7.59
CA ASN A 397 7.01 4.91 -6.53
C ASN A 397 6.72 3.48 -7.04
N GLY A 398 7.62 2.53 -6.79
CA GLY A 398 7.44 1.12 -7.11
C GLY A 398 8.41 0.62 -8.19
N TYR A 399 7.91 -0.15 -9.18
CA TYR A 399 8.76 -0.90 -10.11
C TYR A 399 8.49 -0.55 -11.58
N LYS A 400 9.53 -0.15 -12.33
CA LYS A 400 9.43 0.10 -13.78
C LYS A 400 8.35 1.12 -14.17
N ASN A 401 8.06 2.11 -13.34
CA ASN A 401 7.19 3.20 -13.75
C ASN A 401 7.98 4.16 -14.64
N ALA A 402 7.36 4.65 -15.71
CA ALA A 402 7.93 5.61 -16.64
C ALA A 402 7.05 6.87 -16.67
N ALA A 403 7.65 8.04 -16.57
CA ALA A 403 6.96 9.30 -16.79
C ALA A 403 7.81 10.29 -17.59
N ALA A 404 7.20 11.01 -18.51
CA ALA A 404 7.88 11.96 -19.39
C ALA A 404 7.12 13.28 -19.55
N ASN A 405 7.82 14.41 -19.41
CA ASN A 405 7.28 15.76 -19.55
C ASN A 405 6.07 16.00 -18.63
N VAL A 406 6.21 15.62 -17.36
CA VAL A 406 5.12 15.65 -16.37
C VAL A 406 5.28 16.73 -15.32
N GLU A 407 4.17 17.20 -14.78
CA GLU A 407 4.14 18.16 -13.68
C GLU A 407 3.11 17.74 -12.62
N ASN A 408 3.42 17.87 -11.32
CA ASN A 408 2.53 17.48 -10.22
C ASN A 408 1.90 16.08 -10.41
N THR A 409 2.69 15.12 -10.87
CA THR A 409 2.21 13.79 -11.28
C THR A 409 2.72 12.71 -10.36
N TYR A 410 1.79 11.92 -9.82
CA TYR A 410 2.04 10.89 -8.82
C TYR A 410 1.72 9.52 -9.40
N VAL A 411 2.74 8.67 -9.52
CA VAL A 411 2.63 7.32 -10.09
C VAL A 411 3.09 6.32 -9.05
N THR A 412 2.25 5.34 -8.74
CA THR A 412 2.62 4.23 -7.85
C THR A 412 2.27 2.87 -8.44
N GLY A 413 2.95 1.81 -7.98
CA GLY A 413 2.74 0.44 -8.44
C GLY A 413 3.82 0.00 -9.44
N LYS A 414 3.43 -0.75 -10.48
CA LYS A 414 4.37 -1.31 -11.45
C LYS A 414 4.02 -1.01 -12.90
N GLU A 415 5.05 -0.82 -13.72
CA GLU A 415 4.96 -0.78 -15.18
C GLU A 415 3.97 0.28 -15.72
N ASN A 416 3.70 1.35 -14.97
CA ASN A 416 2.83 2.43 -15.45
C ASN A 416 3.61 3.42 -16.31
N THR A 417 2.96 4.00 -17.31
CA THR A 417 3.51 5.01 -18.22
C THR A 417 2.67 6.29 -18.15
N VAL A 418 3.30 7.44 -17.94
CA VAL A 418 2.61 8.74 -17.94
C VAL A 418 3.39 9.76 -18.78
N GLU A 419 2.83 10.22 -19.88
CA GLU A 419 3.50 11.14 -20.81
C GLU A 419 2.67 12.41 -21.03
N GLU A 420 3.35 13.56 -21.11
CA GLU A 420 2.73 14.86 -21.38
C GLU A 420 1.53 15.10 -20.46
N ALA A 421 1.76 15.16 -19.14
CA ALA A 421 0.69 15.15 -18.15
C ALA A 421 0.91 16.15 -17.01
N GLU A 422 -0.16 16.70 -16.46
CA GLU A 422 -0.13 17.67 -15.34
C GLU A 422 -1.26 17.38 -14.34
N ASP A 423 -0.96 17.44 -13.04
CA ASP A 423 -1.92 17.23 -11.95
C ASP A 423 -2.64 15.86 -12.02
N ASN A 424 -1.88 14.76 -11.96
CA ASN A 424 -2.45 13.40 -12.08
C ASN A 424 -2.07 12.49 -10.92
N LEU A 425 -2.92 11.51 -10.59
CA LEU A 425 -2.61 10.42 -9.65
C LEU A 425 -2.95 9.07 -10.28
N VAL A 426 -1.96 8.19 -10.50
CA VAL A 426 -2.10 6.93 -11.26
C VAL A 426 -1.53 5.73 -10.51
N THR A 427 -2.33 4.67 -10.31
CA THR A 427 -1.99 3.46 -9.53
C THR A 427 -2.76 2.23 -10.07
N GLY A 428 -2.26 1.07 -10.47
CA GLY A 428 -0.92 0.51 -10.65
C GLY A 428 -1.02 -0.89 -11.31
N LYS A 429 0.03 -1.32 -12.01
CA LYS A 429 0.09 -2.38 -13.06
C LYS A 429 -0.42 -1.88 -14.40
N ASN A 430 0.52 -1.40 -15.20
CA ASN A 430 0.40 -1.21 -16.65
C ASN A 430 -0.72 -0.24 -17.07
N LEU A 431 -0.82 0.90 -16.39
CA LEU A 431 -1.66 2.03 -16.81
C LEU A 431 -0.86 2.97 -17.73
N SER A 432 -1.51 3.54 -18.76
CA SER A 432 -0.86 4.46 -19.71
C SER A 432 -1.64 5.76 -19.89
N LEU A 433 -1.24 6.82 -19.21
CA LEU A 433 -1.81 8.16 -19.40
C LEU A 433 -0.96 8.93 -20.42
N LYS A 434 -1.54 9.44 -21.50
CA LYS A 434 -0.78 10.15 -22.53
C LYS A 434 -1.54 11.35 -23.09
N GLY A 435 -1.06 12.54 -22.76
CA GLY A 435 -1.47 13.77 -23.43
C GLY A 435 -0.86 13.92 -24.83
N LYS A 436 -1.21 15.00 -25.51
CA LYS A 436 -0.54 15.41 -26.75
C LYS A 436 0.52 16.46 -26.43
N GLU A 437 1.56 16.55 -27.25
CA GLU A 437 2.56 17.61 -27.08
C GLU A 437 1.90 18.99 -27.19
N GLY A 438 2.06 19.82 -26.15
CA GLY A 438 1.38 21.12 -26.04
C GLY A 438 -0.03 21.06 -25.41
N GLU A 439 -0.66 19.90 -25.36
CA GLU A 439 -1.95 19.66 -24.71
C GLU A 439 -1.82 18.52 -23.71
N LYS A 440 -1.24 18.84 -22.55
CA LYS A 440 -1.05 17.85 -21.48
C LYS A 440 -2.37 17.22 -21.07
N ALA A 441 -2.35 15.94 -20.70
CA ALA A 441 -3.43 15.31 -19.96
C ALA A 441 -3.48 15.93 -18.56
N LYS A 442 -4.61 16.57 -18.21
CA LYS A 442 -4.75 17.35 -16.97
C LYS A 442 -5.77 16.76 -16.02
N GLY A 443 -5.49 16.75 -14.73
CA GLY A 443 -6.49 16.53 -13.68
C GLY A 443 -7.02 15.10 -13.58
N ASN A 444 -6.23 14.09 -13.96
CA ASN A 444 -6.73 12.72 -14.04
C ASN A 444 -6.43 11.89 -12.79
N ILE A 445 -7.39 11.05 -12.40
CA ILE A 445 -7.29 10.09 -11.29
C ILE A 445 -7.54 8.69 -11.83
N LEU A 446 -6.57 7.79 -11.66
CA LEU A 446 -6.60 6.43 -12.22
C LEU A 446 -6.31 5.39 -11.13
N PHE A 447 -7.25 4.45 -10.96
CA PHE A 447 -7.13 3.28 -10.10
C PHE A 447 -7.42 1.99 -10.90
N GLY A 448 -6.42 1.17 -11.20
CA GLY A 448 -6.65 -0.02 -12.03
C GLY A 448 -5.44 -0.92 -12.24
N PHE A 449 -5.68 -2.16 -12.67
CA PHE A 449 -4.66 -3.16 -13.02
C PHE A 449 -4.88 -3.66 -14.45
N ASN A 450 -3.87 -3.57 -15.31
CA ASN A 450 -3.94 -4.12 -16.66
C ASN A 450 -3.05 -5.37 -16.80
N ASP A 451 -3.63 -6.46 -17.31
CA ASP A 451 -2.94 -7.73 -17.51
C ASP A 451 -2.45 -7.94 -18.95
N GLN A 452 -2.80 -7.04 -19.87
CA GLN A 452 -2.43 -7.14 -21.28
C GLN A 452 -1.14 -6.36 -21.58
N LYS A 453 -0.10 -7.07 -22.03
CA LYS A 453 1.07 -6.46 -22.69
C LYS A 453 0.66 -5.99 -24.10
N LYS A 454 0.03 -4.82 -24.24
CA LYS A 454 -0.24 -4.20 -25.55
C LYS A 454 -0.53 -2.70 -25.41
N GLU A 455 -0.25 -1.97 -26.49
CA GLU A 455 -0.27 -0.51 -26.67
C GLU A 455 -1.63 0.19 -26.41
N ASP A 456 -2.65 -0.55 -25.96
CA ASP A 456 -4.04 -0.10 -25.74
C ASP A 456 -4.45 -0.06 -24.25
N SER A 457 -3.51 -0.19 -23.32
CA SER A 457 -3.78 -0.09 -21.88
C SER A 457 -4.28 1.30 -21.48
N MET A 458 -5.47 1.43 -20.88
CA MET A 458 -6.09 2.69 -20.39
C MET A 458 -5.57 3.98 -21.02
N LYS A 459 -5.68 4.12 -22.35
CA LYS A 459 -5.20 5.30 -23.06
C LYS A 459 -6.19 6.44 -22.85
N LEU A 460 -5.92 7.28 -21.85
CA LEU A 460 -6.66 8.51 -21.60
C LEU A 460 -5.99 9.66 -22.35
N SER A 461 -6.65 10.17 -23.39
CA SER A 461 -6.27 11.43 -24.04
C SER A 461 -7.06 12.64 -23.51
N ALA A 462 -8.10 12.38 -22.72
CA ALA A 462 -9.01 13.37 -22.16
C ALA A 462 -8.52 13.96 -20.84
N LYS A 463 -9.09 15.11 -20.45
CA LYS A 463 -8.80 15.86 -19.23
C LYS A 463 -9.87 15.60 -18.17
N ASN A 464 -9.49 15.74 -16.90
CA ASN A 464 -10.38 15.64 -15.74
C ASN A 464 -11.11 14.28 -15.68
N ILE A 465 -10.39 13.19 -15.98
CA ILE A 465 -10.95 11.83 -15.93
C ILE A 465 -10.80 11.24 -14.53
N VAL A 466 -11.85 10.58 -14.05
CA VAL A 466 -11.74 9.61 -12.96
C VAL A 466 -12.00 8.21 -13.51
N ALA A 467 -11.00 7.34 -13.50
CA ALA A 467 -11.10 5.97 -14.02
C ALA A 467 -10.79 4.95 -12.91
N ILE A 468 -11.74 4.05 -12.63
CA ILE A 468 -11.62 2.99 -11.62
C ILE A 468 -12.00 1.65 -12.23
N GLY A 469 -11.04 0.75 -12.46
CA GLY A 469 -11.29 -0.58 -13.05
C GLY A 469 -10.13 -1.08 -13.90
N ASN A 470 -10.37 -2.04 -14.77
CA ASN A 470 -9.37 -2.57 -15.72
C ASN A 470 -9.83 -2.32 -17.16
N ASN A 471 -8.92 -2.09 -18.12
CA ASN A 471 -9.23 -1.90 -19.54
C ASN A 471 -10.26 -0.78 -19.86
N ILE A 472 -10.22 0.33 -19.12
CA ILE A 472 -11.08 1.48 -19.39
C ILE A 472 -10.59 2.25 -20.62
N VAL A 473 -11.52 2.75 -21.44
CA VAL A 473 -11.22 3.66 -22.54
C VAL A 473 -12.02 4.95 -22.33
N ALA A 474 -11.35 6.05 -21.97
CA ALA A 474 -11.99 7.37 -21.87
C ALA A 474 -11.47 8.31 -22.95
N LYS A 475 -12.38 8.95 -23.67
CA LYS A 475 -12.07 9.88 -24.76
C LYS A 475 -12.61 11.28 -24.51
N ASN A 476 -13.61 11.42 -23.64
CA ASN A 476 -14.27 12.68 -23.32
C ASN A 476 -13.81 13.30 -22.00
N ASP A 477 -13.56 14.60 -22.02
CA ASP A 477 -13.19 15.38 -20.84
C ASP A 477 -14.26 15.33 -19.74
N ASN A 478 -13.87 15.64 -18.49
CA ASN A 478 -14.74 15.78 -17.32
C ASN A 478 -15.62 14.56 -17.00
N SER A 479 -15.12 13.36 -17.30
CA SER A 479 -15.92 12.14 -17.28
C SER A 479 -15.40 11.12 -16.24
N VAL A 480 -16.32 10.30 -15.72
CA VAL A 480 -16.05 9.26 -14.73
C VAL A 480 -16.33 7.89 -15.34
N TYR A 481 -15.40 6.96 -15.21
CA TYR A 481 -15.49 5.60 -15.72
C TYR A 481 -15.30 4.61 -14.57
N LEU A 482 -16.33 3.82 -14.29
CA LEU A 482 -16.37 2.89 -13.16
C LEU A 482 -16.57 1.46 -13.66
N GLY A 483 -15.71 0.56 -13.23
CA GLY A 483 -15.75 -0.86 -13.56
C GLY A 483 -14.88 -1.26 -14.75
N ASN A 484 -14.67 -2.57 -14.89
CA ASN A 484 -13.83 -3.13 -15.95
C ASN A 484 -14.46 -2.91 -17.34
N ASN A 485 -13.62 -2.68 -18.35
CA ASN A 485 -14.02 -2.46 -19.75
C ASN A 485 -14.97 -1.27 -19.97
N SER A 486 -15.14 -0.38 -18.99
CA SER A 486 -16.03 0.78 -19.14
C SER A 486 -15.49 1.72 -20.21
N THR A 487 -16.38 2.13 -21.12
CA THR A 487 -16.08 3.05 -22.22
C THR A 487 -17.31 3.92 -22.49
N GLU A 488 -17.15 4.92 -23.33
CA GLU A 488 -18.29 5.62 -23.94
C GLU A 488 -19.17 4.64 -24.72
N ALA A 489 -20.47 4.91 -24.72
CA ALA A 489 -21.42 4.25 -25.60
C ALA A 489 -21.14 4.64 -27.07
N ASP A 490 -21.47 3.75 -28.00
CA ASP A 490 -21.33 4.02 -29.44
C ASP A 490 -22.15 5.25 -29.86
N SER A 491 -21.61 6.07 -30.76
CA SER A 491 -22.28 7.26 -31.30
C SER A 491 -23.60 6.96 -32.00
N GLU A 492 -23.80 5.73 -32.48
CA GLU A 492 -25.10 5.30 -33.06
C GLU A 492 -26.18 5.07 -32.00
N VAL A 493 -25.80 4.84 -30.74
CA VAL A 493 -26.71 4.45 -29.64
C VAL A 493 -26.84 5.55 -28.59
N SER A 494 -25.93 6.53 -28.56
CA SER A 494 -25.89 7.58 -27.54
C SER A 494 -25.41 8.93 -28.08
N LYS A 495 -26.15 9.98 -27.71
CA LYS A 495 -25.78 11.40 -27.87
C LYS A 495 -24.84 11.83 -26.74
N VAL A 496 -23.64 11.25 -26.68
CA VAL A 496 -22.75 11.26 -25.50
C VAL A 496 -22.53 12.65 -24.90
N LEU A 497 -22.09 13.63 -25.72
CA LEU A 497 -21.95 15.04 -25.34
C LEU A 497 -22.71 15.98 -26.29
N GLU A 498 -23.58 15.42 -27.13
CA GLU A 498 -24.39 16.22 -28.04
C GLU A 498 -25.55 16.87 -27.29
N GLU A 499 -25.97 18.04 -27.76
CA GLU A 499 -27.07 18.78 -27.16
C GLU A 499 -28.40 18.05 -27.40
N TYR A 500 -29.09 17.72 -26.32
CA TYR A 500 -30.37 17.01 -26.30
C TYR A 500 -31.38 17.68 -25.37
N GLU A 501 -31.79 18.91 -25.73
CA GLU A 501 -32.73 19.70 -24.92
C GLU A 501 -34.20 19.46 -25.28
N MET A 502 -34.49 18.84 -26.43
CA MET A 502 -35.86 18.59 -26.85
C MET A 502 -35.99 17.42 -27.81
N GLU A 503 -37.16 16.79 -27.77
CA GLU A 503 -37.60 15.77 -28.73
C GLU A 503 -39.06 15.99 -29.08
N THR A 504 -39.41 15.78 -30.36
CA THR A 504 -40.80 15.87 -30.82
C THR A 504 -41.36 14.46 -30.96
N ILE A 505 -42.34 14.11 -30.14
CA ILE A 505 -43.05 12.83 -30.20
C ILE A 505 -44.50 13.13 -30.52
N GLN A 506 -45.02 12.59 -31.63
CA GLN A 506 -46.40 12.77 -32.08
C GLN A 506 -46.88 14.23 -32.01
N GLU A 507 -46.16 15.13 -32.69
CA GLU A 507 -46.43 16.58 -32.77
C GLU A 507 -46.29 17.37 -31.46
N HIS A 508 -45.99 16.71 -30.34
CA HIS A 508 -45.69 17.36 -29.07
C HIS A 508 -44.20 17.51 -28.84
N VAL A 509 -43.77 18.72 -28.45
CA VAL A 509 -42.37 19.02 -28.11
C VAL A 509 -42.15 18.78 -26.62
N TYR A 510 -41.36 17.76 -26.29
CA TYR A 510 -40.86 17.51 -24.95
C TYR A 510 -39.56 18.28 -24.76
N LYS A 511 -39.50 19.12 -23.72
CA LYS A 511 -38.29 19.84 -23.33
C LYS A 511 -37.63 19.13 -22.16
N TYR A 512 -36.37 18.75 -22.33
CA TYR A 512 -35.54 18.13 -21.30
C TYR A 512 -34.69 19.17 -20.58
N ARG A 513 -34.18 18.80 -19.41
CA ARG A 513 -33.25 19.62 -18.61
C ARG A 513 -31.91 18.92 -18.56
N GLY A 514 -30.84 19.71 -18.54
CA GLY A 514 -29.47 19.16 -18.60
C GLY A 514 -29.11 18.59 -19.98
N GLY A 515 -29.75 19.04 -21.06
CA GLY A 515 -29.53 18.54 -22.41
C GLY A 515 -28.12 18.74 -22.95
N LYS A 516 -27.28 19.55 -22.29
CA LYS A 516 -25.85 19.72 -22.61
C LYS A 516 -24.95 19.22 -21.47
N PRO A 517 -24.68 17.90 -21.40
CA PRO A 517 -23.79 17.35 -20.38
C PRO A 517 -22.36 17.88 -20.55
N GLN A 518 -21.67 18.12 -19.43
CA GLN A 518 -20.26 18.54 -19.42
C GLN A 518 -19.28 17.36 -19.47
N GLY A 519 -19.79 16.16 -19.21
CA GLY A 519 -19.07 14.89 -19.09
C GLY A 519 -20.07 13.76 -18.82
N ILE A 520 -19.58 12.53 -18.79
CA ILE A 520 -20.41 11.34 -18.55
C ILE A 520 -19.95 10.54 -17.34
N VAL A 521 -20.87 9.77 -16.75
CA VAL A 521 -20.53 8.67 -15.83
C VAL A 521 -20.80 7.36 -16.56
N SER A 522 -19.76 6.71 -17.07
CA SER A 522 -19.86 5.38 -17.69
C SER A 522 -19.61 4.29 -16.66
N VAL A 523 -20.56 3.37 -16.51
CA VAL A 523 -20.45 2.20 -15.63
C VAL A 523 -20.22 0.89 -16.40
N GLY A 524 -20.01 0.92 -17.71
CA GLY A 524 -19.84 -0.27 -18.55
C GLY A 524 -19.62 0.05 -20.02
N LYS A 525 -19.85 -0.95 -20.88
CA LYS A 525 -19.90 -0.79 -22.33
C LYS A 525 -21.07 -1.60 -22.88
N THR A 526 -21.43 -1.39 -24.15
CA THR A 526 -22.48 -2.16 -24.81
C THR A 526 -22.24 -3.66 -24.70
N GLY A 527 -23.24 -4.40 -24.21
CA GLY A 527 -23.17 -5.85 -23.93
C GLY A 527 -22.45 -6.23 -22.62
N GLU A 528 -21.91 -5.26 -21.88
CA GLU A 528 -21.32 -5.42 -20.55
C GLU A 528 -21.83 -4.32 -19.59
N GLU A 529 -23.12 -4.00 -19.66
CA GLU A 529 -23.78 -3.01 -18.82
C GLU A 529 -23.82 -3.45 -17.35
N ARG A 530 -23.90 -2.48 -16.44
CA ARG A 530 -23.98 -2.73 -14.99
C ARG A 530 -25.24 -2.13 -14.40
N ARG A 531 -25.82 -2.81 -13.42
CA ARG A 531 -26.94 -2.30 -12.63
C ARG A 531 -26.43 -1.27 -11.62
N ILE A 532 -27.05 -0.10 -11.59
CA ILE A 532 -26.91 0.88 -10.52
C ILE A 532 -27.99 0.57 -9.47
N GLN A 533 -27.60 0.10 -8.29
CA GLN A 533 -28.52 -0.34 -7.23
C GLN A 533 -28.52 0.65 -6.07
N ASN A 534 -29.59 0.62 -5.26
CA ASN A 534 -29.80 1.50 -4.10
C ASN A 534 -29.84 3.00 -4.45
N VAL A 535 -30.35 3.32 -5.65
CA VAL A 535 -30.63 4.70 -6.06
C VAL A 535 -31.88 5.17 -5.30
N ALA A 536 -31.72 6.17 -4.44
CA ALA A 536 -32.84 6.82 -3.76
C ALA A 536 -33.83 7.41 -4.79
N ALA A 537 -35.07 7.66 -4.37
CA ALA A 537 -36.04 8.29 -5.26
C ALA A 537 -35.54 9.69 -5.66
N GLY A 538 -35.36 9.93 -6.96
CA GLY A 538 -34.96 11.23 -7.49
C GLY A 538 -36.08 12.26 -7.31
N TYR A 539 -35.75 13.53 -7.22
CA TYR A 539 -36.77 14.56 -7.15
C TYR A 539 -37.52 14.65 -8.49
N VAL A 540 -38.83 14.37 -8.52
CA VAL A 540 -39.63 14.42 -9.75
C VAL A 540 -40.21 15.83 -9.92
N HIS A 541 -39.57 16.65 -10.74
CA HIS A 541 -39.96 18.03 -11.04
C HIS A 541 -39.60 18.39 -12.49
N GLU A 542 -40.28 19.37 -13.10
CA GLU A 542 -40.01 19.83 -14.48
C GLU A 542 -38.58 20.37 -14.70
N ASN A 543 -37.87 20.66 -13.61
CA ASN A 543 -36.50 21.20 -13.60
C ASN A 543 -35.50 20.20 -13.01
N SER A 544 -35.90 18.95 -12.78
CA SER A 544 -35.03 17.93 -12.17
C SER A 544 -33.99 17.39 -13.15
N THR A 545 -32.82 17.07 -12.62
CA THR A 545 -31.73 16.35 -13.30
C THR A 545 -31.32 15.10 -12.53
N ASP A 546 -32.13 14.68 -11.56
CA ASP A 546 -31.88 13.52 -10.71
C ASP A 546 -32.12 12.22 -11.47
N ALA A 547 -31.33 11.19 -11.16
CA ALA A 547 -31.63 9.84 -11.62
C ALA A 547 -32.94 9.35 -10.99
N VAL A 548 -33.86 8.84 -11.81
CA VAL A 548 -35.08 8.17 -11.34
C VAL A 548 -34.82 6.70 -11.08
N ASN A 549 -35.39 6.16 -10.00
CA ASN A 549 -35.27 4.74 -9.70
C ASN A 549 -36.48 3.94 -10.22
N GLY A 550 -36.36 2.60 -10.20
CA GLY A 550 -37.41 1.70 -10.71
C GLY A 550 -38.77 1.85 -10.01
N SER A 551 -38.82 2.24 -8.73
CA SER A 551 -40.09 2.42 -8.01
C SER A 551 -40.87 3.64 -8.51
N GLN A 552 -40.19 4.69 -8.95
CA GLN A 552 -40.82 5.90 -9.50
C GLN A 552 -41.36 5.64 -10.90
N LEU A 553 -40.60 4.92 -11.73
CA LEU A 553 -41.07 4.49 -13.04
C LEU A 553 -42.25 3.53 -12.92
N TYR A 554 -42.16 2.56 -12.01
CA TYR A 554 -43.27 1.65 -11.71
C TYR A 554 -44.53 2.41 -11.26
N ALA A 555 -44.39 3.41 -10.38
CA ALA A 555 -45.53 4.22 -9.94
C ALA A 555 -46.22 4.95 -11.10
N THR A 556 -45.47 5.47 -12.07
CA THR A 556 -46.03 6.13 -13.26
C THR A 556 -46.73 5.12 -14.17
N ASN A 557 -46.09 3.99 -14.47
CA ASN A 557 -46.68 2.93 -15.32
C ASN A 557 -47.92 2.31 -14.67
N PHE A 558 -47.92 2.15 -13.34
CA PHE A 558 -49.06 1.67 -12.58
C PHE A 558 -50.25 2.66 -12.67
N LYS A 559 -49.99 3.97 -12.57
CA LYS A 559 -51.03 5.00 -12.78
C LYS A 559 -51.57 4.97 -14.22
N GLN A 560 -50.71 4.77 -15.22
CA GLN A 560 -51.14 4.64 -16.62
C GLN A 560 -52.01 3.39 -16.85
N ALA A 561 -51.62 2.25 -16.28
CA ALA A 561 -52.41 1.03 -16.34
C ALA A 561 -53.79 1.20 -15.69
N ASN A 562 -53.85 1.87 -14.53
CA ASN A 562 -55.13 2.18 -13.86
C ASN A 562 -56.00 3.14 -14.67
N PHE A 563 -55.40 4.12 -15.35
CA PHE A 563 -56.11 5.00 -16.26
C PHE A 563 -56.73 4.21 -17.42
N MET A 564 -55.95 3.36 -18.11
CA MET A 564 -56.45 2.52 -19.21
C MET A 564 -57.59 1.58 -18.75
N ASN A 565 -57.47 0.97 -17.56
CA ASN A 565 -58.53 0.13 -16.99
C ASN A 565 -59.79 0.93 -16.60
N SER A 566 -59.62 2.15 -16.10
CA SER A 566 -60.74 3.06 -15.81
C SER A 566 -61.45 3.46 -17.09
N THR A 567 -60.71 3.74 -18.17
CA THR A 567 -61.27 4.02 -19.50
C THR A 567 -62.03 2.82 -20.07
N LYS A 568 -61.49 1.60 -19.96
CA LYS A 568 -62.22 0.36 -20.32
C LYS A 568 -63.56 0.26 -19.59
N THR A 569 -63.56 0.53 -18.28
CA THR A 569 -64.76 0.47 -17.44
C THR A 569 -65.78 1.56 -17.82
N LEU A 570 -65.31 2.77 -18.08
CA LEU A 570 -66.17 3.89 -18.50
C LEU A 570 -66.82 3.64 -19.86
N LEU A 571 -66.10 3.01 -20.78
CA LEU A 571 -66.59 2.69 -22.12
C LEU A 571 -67.54 1.47 -22.12
N GLY A 572 -67.39 0.55 -21.17
CA GLY A 572 -68.31 -0.56 -20.94
C GLY A 572 -68.32 -1.63 -22.04
N GLY A 573 -69.34 -2.50 -22.04
CA GLY A 573 -69.55 -3.51 -23.07
C GLY A 573 -68.36 -4.46 -23.26
N ASN A 574 -67.92 -4.61 -24.52
CA ASN A 574 -66.79 -5.44 -24.91
C ASN A 574 -65.48 -4.66 -25.10
N ALA A 575 -65.34 -3.49 -24.48
CA ALA A 575 -64.09 -2.73 -24.51
C ALA A 575 -62.93 -3.60 -24.01
N GLU A 576 -61.82 -3.58 -24.73
CA GLU A 576 -60.62 -4.34 -24.42
C GLU A 576 -59.38 -3.46 -24.51
N VAL A 577 -58.43 -3.66 -23.59
CA VAL A 577 -57.13 -2.99 -23.57
C VAL A 577 -56.10 -3.97 -24.09
N ASN A 578 -55.45 -3.62 -25.20
CA ASN A 578 -54.30 -4.37 -25.68
C ASN A 578 -53.12 -4.11 -24.73
N LYS A 579 -52.62 -5.18 -24.08
CA LYS A 579 -51.57 -5.08 -23.07
C LYS A 579 -50.19 -4.75 -23.64
N GLU A 580 -49.99 -4.96 -24.94
CA GLU A 580 -48.73 -4.73 -25.63
C GLU A 580 -48.67 -3.33 -26.24
N THR A 581 -49.77 -2.86 -26.84
CA THR A 581 -49.82 -1.54 -27.51
C THR A 581 -50.42 -0.43 -26.64
N GLY A 582 -51.16 -0.78 -25.58
CA GLY A 582 -51.91 0.17 -24.76
C GLY A 582 -53.19 0.69 -25.44
N GLU A 583 -53.54 0.20 -26.63
CA GLU A 583 -54.74 0.61 -27.36
C GLU A 583 -56.01 0.09 -26.70
N VAL A 584 -57.04 0.95 -26.62
CA VAL A 584 -58.38 0.56 -26.20
C VAL A 584 -59.22 0.33 -27.45
N SER A 585 -59.74 -0.87 -27.63
CA SER A 585 -60.58 -1.25 -28.77
C SER A 585 -61.97 -1.72 -28.31
N MET A 586 -62.96 -1.59 -29.19
CA MET A 586 -64.32 -2.07 -29.00
C MET A 586 -64.79 -2.68 -30.32
N THR A 587 -65.61 -3.73 -30.24
CA THR A 587 -66.20 -4.36 -31.43
C THR A 587 -67.72 -4.21 -31.49
N ASP A 588 -68.35 -3.73 -30.40
CA ASP A 588 -69.79 -3.46 -30.36
C ASP A 588 -70.16 -2.51 -29.20
N ILE A 589 -70.22 -1.20 -29.46
CA ILE A 589 -70.60 -0.21 -28.45
C ILE A 589 -72.12 -0.18 -28.29
N GLY A 590 -72.62 -0.66 -27.15
CA GLY A 590 -74.04 -0.56 -26.80
C GLY A 590 -74.98 -1.43 -27.65
N GLY A 591 -74.48 -2.47 -28.32
CA GLY A 591 -75.29 -3.35 -29.17
C GLY A 591 -75.58 -2.77 -30.56
N THR A 592 -74.78 -1.79 -31.01
CA THR A 592 -74.94 -1.10 -32.31
C THR A 592 -74.14 -1.75 -33.46
N GLY A 593 -73.26 -2.70 -33.16
CA GLY A 593 -72.33 -3.33 -34.12
C GLY A 593 -71.23 -2.38 -34.62
N LYS A 594 -70.95 -1.27 -33.92
CA LYS A 594 -69.95 -0.27 -34.29
C LYS A 594 -68.77 -0.24 -33.32
N ASN A 595 -67.60 0.11 -33.84
CA ASN A 595 -66.32 0.06 -33.11
C ASN A 595 -65.88 1.42 -32.55
N THR A 596 -66.60 2.50 -32.91
CA THR A 596 -66.32 3.86 -32.43
C THR A 596 -67.59 4.51 -31.86
N LEU A 597 -67.43 5.37 -30.86
CA LEU A 597 -68.56 6.08 -30.24
C LEU A 597 -69.32 6.94 -31.25
N HIS A 598 -68.60 7.57 -32.19
CA HIS A 598 -69.19 8.44 -33.19
C HIS A 598 -70.16 7.67 -34.10
N GLU A 599 -69.75 6.49 -34.57
CA GLU A 599 -70.58 5.62 -35.40
C GLU A 599 -71.75 5.01 -34.63
N ALA A 600 -71.53 4.59 -33.38
CA ALA A 600 -72.59 4.05 -32.52
C ALA A 600 -73.69 5.08 -32.25
N ILE A 601 -73.31 6.33 -31.93
CA ILE A 601 -74.26 7.44 -31.73
C ILE A 601 -74.99 7.76 -33.03
N ALA A 602 -74.31 7.74 -34.18
CA ALA A 602 -74.93 7.96 -35.48
C ALA A 602 -75.99 6.88 -35.80
N GLU A 603 -75.71 5.61 -35.47
CA GLU A 603 -76.64 4.50 -35.65
C GLU A 603 -77.87 4.63 -34.74
N VAL A 604 -77.69 4.95 -33.45
CA VAL A 604 -78.81 5.19 -32.51
C VAL A 604 -79.65 6.38 -32.97
N LYS A 605 -79.03 7.45 -33.50
CA LYS A 605 -79.74 8.62 -34.02
C LYS A 605 -80.55 8.30 -35.28
N LYS A 606 -80.07 7.39 -36.12
CA LYS A 606 -80.81 6.84 -37.26
C LYS A 606 -82.01 6.01 -36.79
N ILE A 607 -81.82 5.06 -35.85
CA ILE A 607 -82.89 4.25 -35.25
C ILE A 607 -83.95 5.12 -34.56
N ALA A 608 -83.54 6.16 -33.83
CA ALA A 608 -84.45 7.09 -33.17
C ALA A 608 -85.18 8.02 -34.18
N GLY A 609 -84.54 8.39 -35.29
CA GLY A 609 -85.17 9.09 -36.40
C GLY A 609 -86.21 8.25 -37.12
N ASP A 610 -85.93 6.95 -37.31
CA ASP A 610 -86.86 5.98 -37.88
C ASP A 610 -88.06 5.74 -36.94
N ALA A 611 -87.83 5.67 -35.61
CA ALA A 611 -88.89 5.54 -34.60
C ALA A 611 -89.77 6.80 -34.45
N ALA A 612 -89.22 8.00 -34.65
CA ALA A 612 -89.97 9.26 -34.64
C ALA A 612 -90.89 9.43 -35.88
N SER A 613 -90.76 8.58 -36.90
CA SER A 613 -91.62 8.56 -38.09
C SER A 613 -92.88 7.70 -37.96
N LEU A 614 -93.08 7.01 -36.83
CA LEU A 614 -94.32 6.28 -36.53
C LEU A 614 -95.44 7.23 -36.07
N THR A 615 -96.28 7.67 -37.02
CA THR A 615 -97.62 8.18 -36.70
C THR A 615 -98.63 7.02 -36.78
N THR A 616 -99.36 6.77 -35.69
CA THR A 616 -100.50 5.84 -35.71
C THR A 616 -101.79 6.67 -35.73
N SER A 617 -102.45 6.74 -36.88
CA SER A 617 -103.85 7.18 -36.99
C SER A 617 -104.78 5.98 -36.76
N VAL A 618 -105.83 6.17 -35.97
CA VAL A 618 -106.90 5.18 -35.75
C VAL A 618 -108.18 5.75 -36.36
N SER A 619 -108.73 5.09 -37.38
CA SER A 619 -110.12 5.27 -37.82
C SER A 619 -110.91 4.02 -37.46
N VAL A 620 -112.05 4.22 -36.81
CA VAL A 620 -112.97 3.17 -36.40
C VAL A 620 -113.99 3.00 -37.53
N GLU A 621 -114.11 1.80 -38.07
CA GLU A 621 -115.39 1.16 -38.44
C GLU A 621 -115.09 -0.26 -38.92
N ASP A 622 -115.70 -1.21 -38.21
CA ASP A 622 -115.91 -2.62 -38.54
C ASP A 622 -114.72 -3.44 -39.09
N GLU A 623 -114.22 -4.31 -38.20
CA GLU A 623 -113.24 -5.38 -38.40
C GLU A 623 -111.75 -5.00 -38.48
N LEU A 624 -111.07 -5.21 -37.35
CA LEU A 624 -109.61 -5.08 -37.24
C LEU A 624 -108.90 -6.34 -37.79
N THR A 625 -108.57 -6.29 -39.09
CA THR A 625 -107.46 -7.06 -39.68
C THR A 625 -106.14 -6.38 -39.36
N VAL A 626 -105.21 -7.10 -38.71
CA VAL A 626 -103.80 -6.69 -38.66
C VAL A 626 -103.04 -7.55 -39.66
N THR A 627 -102.77 -6.98 -40.82
CA THR A 627 -101.76 -7.45 -41.77
C THR A 627 -100.41 -6.83 -41.39
N LYS A 628 -99.41 -7.67 -41.13
CA LYS A 628 -98.01 -7.25 -41.14
C LYS A 628 -97.53 -7.33 -42.59
N THR A 629 -97.35 -6.18 -43.23
CA THR A 629 -96.65 -6.05 -44.52
C THR A 629 -95.21 -5.64 -44.24
N GLU A 630 -94.26 -6.53 -44.54
CA GLU A 630 -92.82 -6.23 -44.52
C GLU A 630 -92.38 -5.57 -45.84
N THR A 631 -91.45 -4.61 -45.76
CA THR A 631 -90.54 -4.28 -46.86
C THR A 631 -89.18 -4.95 -46.60
N LYS A 632 -88.77 -5.76 -47.59
CA LYS A 632 -87.44 -6.40 -47.76
C LYS A 632 -86.41 -5.33 -48.18
N ASP A 633 -85.10 -5.47 -47.92
CA ASP A 633 -84.12 -6.38 -48.56
C ASP A 633 -82.70 -6.18 -47.91
N PRO A 634 -81.61 -7.00 -48.11
CA PRO A 634 -81.47 -8.25 -48.88
C PRO A 634 -80.70 -9.43 -48.21
N THR A 635 -80.96 -10.63 -48.75
CA THR A 635 -80.20 -11.92 -48.70
C THR A 635 -80.58 -13.05 -47.68
N THR A 636 -81.62 -13.80 -48.08
CA THR A 636 -81.89 -15.27 -47.94
C THR A 636 -82.61 -15.85 -46.70
N GLN A 637 -83.96 -16.01 -46.78
CA GLN A 637 -84.81 -17.24 -46.87
C GLN A 637 -85.03 -18.01 -45.54
N LYS A 638 -86.23 -18.32 -45.00
CA LYS A 638 -87.52 -18.79 -45.58
C LYS A 638 -88.64 -18.68 -44.52
N VAL A 639 -89.89 -18.43 -44.94
CA VAL A 639 -91.08 -18.17 -44.10
C VAL A 639 -92.01 -19.39 -44.01
N THR A 640 -92.61 -19.64 -42.84
CA THR A 640 -93.93 -20.29 -42.66
C THR A 640 -94.62 -19.74 -41.40
N ASN A 641 -95.81 -19.16 -41.58
CA ASN A 641 -96.68 -18.58 -40.55
C ASN A 641 -97.37 -19.64 -39.68
N THR A 642 -97.65 -19.30 -38.42
CA THR A 642 -98.86 -19.77 -37.72
C THR A 642 -99.30 -18.73 -36.69
N ASP A 643 -100.51 -18.21 -36.86
CA ASP A 643 -101.16 -17.24 -35.98
C ASP A 643 -101.64 -17.88 -34.68
N TYR A 644 -101.59 -17.13 -33.57
CA TYR A 644 -102.47 -17.34 -32.42
C TYR A 644 -103.14 -16.02 -32.02
N LYS A 645 -104.46 -15.93 -32.24
CA LYS A 645 -105.36 -15.04 -31.50
C LYS A 645 -106.05 -15.86 -30.41
N VAL A 646 -106.07 -15.29 -29.21
CA VAL A 646 -106.84 -15.76 -28.06
C VAL A 646 -108.15 -14.95 -28.05
N GLY A 647 -109.29 -15.64 -27.96
CA GLY A 647 -110.61 -15.05 -27.75
C GLY A 647 -111.53 -16.03 -27.03
N LEU A 648 -112.09 -15.59 -25.90
CA LEU A 648 -113.06 -16.29 -25.06
C LEU A 648 -114.43 -16.47 -25.76
N SER A 649 -115.14 -17.53 -25.34
CA SER A 649 -116.37 -18.04 -25.96
C SER A 649 -117.64 -17.24 -25.63
N GLN A 650 -118.65 -17.46 -26.49
CA GLN A 650 -119.95 -16.79 -26.50
C GLN A 650 -120.76 -16.92 -25.18
N ALA A 651 -120.50 -17.95 -24.37
CA ALA A 651 -121.15 -18.14 -23.06
C ALA A 651 -120.82 -17.05 -22.02
N VAL A 652 -119.73 -16.29 -22.22
CA VAL A 652 -119.33 -15.16 -21.36
C VAL A 652 -119.85 -13.82 -21.91
N LYS A 653 -120.09 -13.72 -23.21
CA LYS A 653 -120.73 -12.56 -23.86
C LYS A 653 -122.25 -12.52 -23.63
N ASP A 654 -122.87 -13.67 -23.39
CA ASP A 654 -124.32 -13.78 -23.17
C ASP A 654 -124.76 -13.44 -21.73
N LYS A 655 -123.82 -13.27 -20.78
CA LYS A 655 -124.12 -12.97 -19.36
C LYS A 655 -123.99 -11.50 -18.96
N LEU A 656 -123.52 -10.60 -19.83
CA LEU A 656 -123.17 -9.23 -19.41
C LEU A 656 -124.06 -8.10 -19.96
N ASN A 657 -125.14 -8.37 -20.69
CA ASN A 657 -126.02 -7.31 -21.22
C ASN A 657 -127.51 -7.69 -21.20
N LYS A 658 -128.13 -7.81 -20.02
CA LYS A 658 -129.55 -7.45 -19.80
C LYS A 658 -129.98 -7.50 -18.32
N ILE A 659 -130.48 -6.33 -17.86
CA ILE A 659 -131.49 -6.12 -16.78
C ILE A 659 -130.91 -6.24 -15.36
N GLY A 660 -131.05 -5.31 -14.41
CA GLY A 660 -132.09 -4.30 -14.17
C GLY A 660 -132.80 -4.63 -12.84
N ASP A 661 -132.67 -3.73 -11.87
CA ASP A 661 -133.51 -3.49 -10.69
C ASP A 661 -133.93 -4.64 -9.73
N GLY A 662 -133.38 -4.59 -8.51
CA GLY A 662 -134.16 -4.16 -7.33
C GLY A 662 -134.89 -5.19 -6.45
N VAL A 663 -134.62 -5.05 -5.13
CA VAL A 663 -135.46 -5.34 -3.93
C VAL A 663 -135.15 -6.58 -3.07
N ILE A 664 -134.28 -6.34 -2.07
CA ILE A 664 -134.39 -6.50 -0.61
C ILE A 664 -135.55 -7.36 -0.01
N ALA A 665 -135.19 -8.37 0.79
CA ALA A 665 -135.61 -8.55 2.20
C ALA A 665 -134.88 -9.78 2.81
N LYS A 666 -134.04 -9.58 3.84
CA LYS A 666 -134.32 -9.73 5.30
C LYS A 666 -134.55 -11.19 5.71
N ASP A 667 -134.11 -11.66 6.87
CA ASP A 667 -133.11 -11.30 7.88
C ASP A 667 -133.16 -12.53 8.79
N GLY A 668 -132.02 -13.04 9.25
CA GLY A 668 -132.04 -14.24 10.09
C GLY A 668 -130.65 -14.67 10.50
N GLU A 669 -130.17 -14.08 11.59
CA GLU A 669 -129.02 -14.54 12.34
C GLU A 669 -129.12 -16.03 12.74
N LYS A 670 -127.98 -16.72 12.63
CA LYS A 670 -127.54 -17.93 13.38
C LYS A 670 -128.38 -19.23 13.25
N SER A 671 -127.78 -20.29 12.70
CA SER A 671 -127.06 -21.35 13.46
C SER A 671 -126.93 -22.70 12.71
N ASP A 672 -125.70 -23.23 12.74
CA ASP A 672 -125.22 -24.62 12.75
C ASP A 672 -125.80 -25.77 11.85
N HIS A 673 -124.95 -26.15 10.89
CA HIS A 673 -124.60 -27.52 10.40
C HIS A 673 -125.39 -28.29 9.31
N THR A 674 -124.62 -28.70 8.28
CA THR A 674 -124.60 -29.96 7.46
C THR A 674 -125.70 -30.19 6.40
N VAL A 675 -125.39 -30.77 5.21
CA VAL A 675 -125.32 -32.24 4.91
C VAL A 675 -124.35 -32.63 3.75
N THR A 676 -123.70 -33.80 3.88
CA THR A 676 -122.67 -34.44 3.03
C THR A 676 -123.18 -35.63 2.19
N GLY A 677 -122.32 -36.23 1.36
CA GLY A 677 -122.47 -37.57 0.75
C GLY A 677 -122.46 -38.76 1.72
N LYS A 678 -122.90 -38.57 2.98
CA LYS A 678 -123.53 -39.67 3.73
C LYS A 678 -125.02 -39.77 3.36
N THR A 679 -125.64 -38.74 2.79
CA THR A 679 -127.11 -38.65 2.65
C THR A 679 -127.65 -38.99 1.26
N VAL A 680 -126.79 -39.32 0.29
CA VAL A 680 -127.20 -40.13 -0.89
C VAL A 680 -126.92 -41.63 -0.65
N TYR A 681 -125.98 -41.99 0.25
CA TYR A 681 -125.86 -43.37 0.74
C TYR A 681 -127.01 -43.73 1.71
N GLU A 682 -127.41 -42.82 2.61
CA GLU A 682 -128.56 -43.00 3.51
C GLU A 682 -129.94 -42.83 2.84
N TYR A 683 -130.02 -42.32 1.59
CA TYR A 683 -131.27 -42.37 0.81
C TYR A 683 -131.43 -43.71 0.05
N LEU A 684 -130.32 -44.35 -0.35
CA LEU A 684 -130.35 -45.71 -0.92
C LEU A 684 -130.41 -46.83 0.16
N GLU A 685 -130.07 -46.53 1.42
CA GLU A 685 -130.20 -47.49 2.54
C GLU A 685 -131.61 -47.45 3.20
N LYS A 686 -132.37 -46.36 3.06
CA LYS A 686 -133.76 -46.20 3.57
C LYS A 686 -134.88 -46.74 2.68
N GLN A 687 -134.56 -47.51 1.63
CA GLN A 687 -135.51 -48.38 0.92
C GLN A 687 -135.10 -49.86 0.95
N LYS A 688 -134.15 -50.26 1.83
CA LYS A 688 -134.01 -51.67 2.19
C LYS A 688 -134.98 -52.12 3.29
N GLU A 689 -135.85 -51.21 3.73
CA GLU A 689 -137.08 -51.52 4.50
C GLU A 689 -138.13 -52.30 3.66
N GLU A 690 -137.69 -53.10 2.67
CA GLU A 690 -138.48 -54.18 2.08
C GLU A 690 -137.90 -55.58 2.35
N ILE A 691 -136.70 -55.74 2.98
CA ILE A 691 -136.20 -57.05 3.42
C ILE A 691 -135.25 -56.90 4.64
N GLY A 692 -135.82 -56.72 5.83
CA GLY A 692 -135.09 -56.44 7.08
C GLY A 692 -134.21 -57.59 7.60
N VAL A 693 -133.14 -57.23 8.33
CA VAL A 693 -132.61 -57.80 9.60
C VAL A 693 -131.46 -56.90 10.10
N ASP A 694 -131.19 -56.97 11.40
CA ASP A 694 -130.84 -55.90 12.33
C ASP A 694 -129.42 -55.99 12.96
N LEU A 695 -129.00 -54.86 13.55
CA LEU A 695 -128.20 -54.66 14.79
C LEU A 695 -126.76 -55.21 14.94
N SER A 696 -125.79 -54.28 15.09
CA SER A 696 -125.27 -53.80 16.41
C SER A 696 -123.75 -53.66 16.61
N ASN A 697 -123.38 -52.58 17.33
CA ASN A 697 -122.29 -52.45 18.34
C ASN A 697 -120.81 -52.42 17.89
N LYS A 698 -119.83 -51.87 18.62
CA LYS A 698 -119.64 -50.79 19.63
C LYS A 698 -118.12 -50.80 19.98
N ALA A 699 -117.48 -49.64 20.05
CA ALA A 699 -116.35 -49.25 20.92
C ALA A 699 -115.00 -50.03 20.99
N ASN A 700 -113.91 -49.31 20.68
CA ASN A 700 -112.70 -49.03 21.51
C ASN A 700 -111.89 -50.19 22.15
N LYS A 701 -110.59 -50.31 21.79
CA LYS A 701 -109.40 -50.19 22.70
C LYS A 701 -108.11 -50.77 22.11
N ASP A 702 -107.00 -50.13 22.47
CA ASP A 702 -105.61 -50.59 22.35
C ASP A 702 -105.40 -52.06 22.75
N ALA A 703 -104.50 -52.76 22.05
CA ALA A 703 -103.41 -53.56 22.65
C ALA A 703 -102.59 -54.29 21.58
N SER A 704 -101.31 -54.40 21.88
CA SER A 704 -100.22 -55.08 21.19
C SER A 704 -100.26 -56.62 21.25
N ASN A 705 -99.49 -57.21 20.31
CA ASN A 705 -98.83 -58.52 20.31
C ASN A 705 -99.53 -59.76 19.69
N ILE A 706 -98.63 -60.62 19.15
CA ILE A 706 -98.76 -61.96 18.54
C ILE A 706 -98.88 -61.90 17.01
N GLU A 707 -97.82 -61.96 16.18
CA GLU A 707 -96.68 -62.87 16.05
C GLU A 707 -97.02 -64.24 15.40
N VAL A 708 -96.17 -64.62 14.42
CA VAL A 708 -95.87 -65.99 13.92
C VAL A 708 -96.86 -66.53 12.85
N ASP A 709 -96.52 -66.91 11.62
CA ASP A 709 -95.24 -67.35 11.03
C ASP A 709 -95.28 -67.33 9.48
N LYS A 710 -94.14 -66.96 8.87
CA LYS A 710 -93.48 -67.61 7.70
C LYS A 710 -94.35 -67.96 6.48
N PHE A 711 -94.09 -67.51 5.27
CA PHE A 711 -92.81 -67.59 4.57
C PHE A 711 -92.97 -66.75 3.30
N THR A 712 -92.28 -65.60 3.27
CA THR A 712 -91.68 -65.07 2.05
C THR A 712 -91.07 -66.22 1.27
N GLU A 713 -91.26 -66.21 -0.04
CA GLU A 713 -90.65 -67.05 -1.06
C GLU A 713 -91.78 -67.57 -1.94
N LYS A 714 -91.84 -67.26 -3.22
CA LYS A 714 -90.72 -67.04 -4.13
C LYS A 714 -91.39 -66.82 -5.48
N LEU A 715 -90.71 -66.10 -6.36
CA LEU A 715 -90.90 -66.45 -7.75
C LEU A 715 -91.72 -65.41 -8.50
N ASN A 716 -91.15 -64.23 -8.71
CA ASN A 716 -91.09 -63.63 -10.04
C ASN A 716 -92.41 -63.42 -10.76
N GLU A 717 -92.84 -62.16 -10.84
CA GLU A 717 -92.30 -61.20 -11.83
C GLU A 717 -92.97 -61.46 -13.19
N GLY A 718 -93.38 -60.45 -13.95
CA GLY A 718 -92.81 -59.13 -14.08
C GLY A 718 -92.91 -58.82 -15.57
N ALA A 719 -94.08 -58.37 -16.01
CA ALA A 719 -94.28 -57.79 -17.32
C ALA A 719 -95.58 -56.94 -17.30
N ASN A 720 -95.41 -55.73 -17.80
CA ASN A 720 -96.35 -54.64 -18.03
C ASN A 720 -97.67 -55.04 -18.75
N ILE A 721 -98.71 -54.17 -18.69
CA ILE A 721 -99.77 -53.87 -19.69
C ILE A 721 -101.15 -53.66 -19.02
N ALA A 722 -101.68 -52.44 -19.17
CA ALA A 722 -103.09 -52.14 -18.93
C ALA A 722 -103.96 -52.84 -19.98
N GLU A 723 -104.81 -53.74 -19.47
CA GLU A 723 -105.93 -54.44 -20.10
C GLU A 723 -105.66 -55.48 -21.21
N PRO A 724 -106.31 -56.67 -21.13
CA PRO A 724 -106.06 -57.80 -22.01
C PRO A 724 -106.87 -57.68 -23.30
N LYS A 725 -106.21 -57.80 -24.45
CA LYS A 725 -106.85 -58.30 -25.67
C LYS A 725 -105.98 -59.40 -26.25
N ASP A 726 -106.49 -60.62 -26.12
CA ASP A 726 -106.15 -61.84 -26.86
C ASP A 726 -105.16 -61.68 -28.01
N ARG A 727 -103.86 -61.68 -27.72
CA ARG A 727 -102.76 -62.17 -28.55
C ARG A 727 -101.40 -61.92 -27.90
N LEU A 728 -100.53 -62.93 -27.95
CA LEU A 728 -99.11 -62.83 -27.62
C LEU A 728 -98.47 -61.67 -28.39
N VAL A 729 -97.94 -60.68 -27.67
CA VAL A 729 -97.09 -59.62 -28.22
C VAL A 729 -95.84 -60.30 -28.78
N THR A 730 -95.57 -60.16 -30.06
CA THR A 730 -94.36 -60.74 -30.67
C THR A 730 -93.13 -59.91 -30.29
N ASP A 731 -91.95 -60.54 -30.15
CA ASP A 731 -90.67 -59.86 -29.80
C ASP A 731 -90.38 -58.60 -30.64
N ARG A 732 -90.92 -58.54 -31.86
CA ARG A 732 -90.81 -57.38 -32.77
C ARG A 732 -91.58 -56.16 -32.29
N GLN A 733 -92.79 -56.33 -31.75
CA GLN A 733 -93.63 -55.22 -31.29
C GLN A 733 -93.16 -54.63 -29.95
N VAL A 734 -92.59 -55.46 -29.07
CA VAL A 734 -91.93 -54.99 -27.84
C VAL A 734 -90.63 -54.26 -28.19
N LYS A 735 -89.84 -54.76 -29.14
CA LYS A 735 -88.66 -54.05 -29.65
C LYS A 735 -89.00 -52.68 -30.25
N ASP A 736 -90.05 -52.57 -31.05
CA ASP A 736 -90.44 -51.31 -31.68
C ASP A 736 -90.97 -50.28 -30.67
N TYR A 737 -91.70 -50.71 -29.63
CA TYR A 737 -92.18 -49.81 -28.55
C TYR A 737 -91.04 -49.35 -27.64
N VAL A 738 -90.13 -50.24 -27.26
CA VAL A 738 -88.94 -49.93 -26.45
C VAL A 738 -87.97 -49.05 -27.25
N ALA A 739 -87.79 -49.27 -28.54
CA ALA A 739 -86.96 -48.43 -29.41
C ALA A 739 -87.55 -47.01 -29.62
N GLY A 740 -88.87 -46.85 -29.57
CA GLY A 740 -89.54 -45.55 -29.71
C GLY A 740 -89.69 -44.75 -28.41
N THR A 741 -89.39 -45.33 -27.24
CA THR A 741 -89.58 -44.68 -25.95
C THR A 741 -88.48 -43.62 -25.72
N GLU A 742 -88.86 -42.37 -25.45
CA GLU A 742 -87.90 -41.29 -25.18
C GLU A 742 -87.63 -41.15 -23.67
N ILE A 743 -86.36 -41.01 -23.29
CA ILE A 743 -85.94 -40.58 -21.95
C ILE A 743 -85.58 -39.11 -21.98
N ALA A 744 -86.11 -38.33 -21.05
CA ALA A 744 -85.76 -36.94 -20.83
C ALA A 744 -84.61 -36.81 -19.81
N TYR A 745 -83.60 -35.99 -20.12
CA TYR A 745 -82.44 -35.70 -19.26
C TYR A 745 -82.02 -34.23 -19.37
N ARG A 746 -81.28 -33.72 -18.39
CA ARG A 746 -80.68 -32.37 -18.41
C ARG A 746 -79.37 -32.35 -17.66
N ALA A 747 -78.48 -31.44 -18.03
CA ALA A 747 -77.34 -31.10 -17.19
C ALA A 747 -77.81 -30.25 -15.99
N GLU A 748 -77.10 -30.35 -14.88
CA GLU A 748 -77.38 -29.53 -13.70
C GLU A 748 -77.18 -28.03 -14.03
N GLY A 749 -78.23 -27.22 -13.84
CA GLY A 749 -78.24 -25.80 -14.18
C GLY A 749 -78.94 -25.42 -15.49
N GLU A 750 -79.33 -26.39 -16.35
CA GLU A 750 -80.18 -26.12 -17.51
C GLU A 750 -81.68 -26.31 -17.17
N SER A 751 -82.51 -25.38 -17.61
CA SER A 751 -83.96 -25.39 -17.36
C SER A 751 -84.73 -26.38 -18.24
N ASP A 752 -84.25 -26.62 -19.46
CA ASP A 752 -84.95 -27.44 -20.46
C ASP A 752 -84.42 -28.87 -20.52
N SER A 753 -85.33 -29.85 -20.53
CA SER A 753 -84.96 -31.26 -20.70
C SER A 753 -84.73 -31.60 -22.17
N LYS A 754 -83.62 -32.27 -22.48
CA LYS A 754 -83.34 -32.89 -23.78
C LYS A 754 -83.93 -34.31 -23.79
N LYS A 755 -84.44 -34.76 -24.93
CA LYS A 755 -85.02 -36.10 -25.09
C LYS A 755 -84.17 -36.94 -26.04
N VAL A 756 -83.90 -38.19 -25.69
CA VAL A 756 -83.24 -39.17 -26.54
C VAL A 756 -84.05 -40.46 -26.56
N LYS A 757 -84.07 -41.16 -27.69
CA LYS A 757 -84.72 -42.47 -27.76
C LYS A 757 -83.90 -43.49 -26.97
N LEU A 758 -84.58 -44.41 -26.33
CA LEU A 758 -83.94 -45.50 -25.58
C LEU A 758 -83.06 -46.37 -26.50
N SER A 759 -83.39 -46.47 -27.79
CA SER A 759 -82.57 -47.15 -28.81
C SER A 759 -81.24 -46.48 -29.10
N ASP A 760 -81.14 -45.16 -28.91
CA ASP A 760 -79.97 -44.38 -29.27
C ASP A 760 -78.94 -44.39 -28.13
N GLY A 761 -79.39 -44.72 -26.91
CA GLY A 761 -78.56 -44.78 -25.70
C GLY A 761 -78.08 -43.41 -25.20
N PHE A 762 -77.41 -43.41 -24.05
CA PHE A 762 -76.66 -42.24 -23.58
C PHE A 762 -75.19 -42.39 -24.01
N VAL A 763 -74.69 -41.44 -24.81
CA VAL A 763 -73.28 -41.42 -25.24
C VAL A 763 -72.48 -40.53 -24.30
N PHE A 764 -71.61 -41.13 -23.49
CA PHE A 764 -70.68 -40.41 -22.62
C PHE A 764 -69.34 -40.22 -23.34
N GLN A 765 -69.09 -39.01 -23.85
CA GLN A 765 -67.85 -38.68 -24.55
C GLN A 765 -66.78 -38.22 -23.56
N GLY A 766 -65.58 -38.76 -23.71
CA GLY A 766 -64.37 -38.18 -23.13
C GLY A 766 -63.89 -36.98 -23.93
N ASP A 767 -62.91 -36.27 -23.39
CA ASP A 767 -62.19 -35.19 -24.07
C ASP A 767 -60.66 -35.39 -23.94
N ASN A 768 -59.88 -34.35 -24.24
CA ASN A 768 -58.42 -34.42 -24.15
C ASN A 768 -57.91 -34.67 -22.71
N ASN A 769 -58.72 -34.49 -21.68
CA ASN A 769 -58.34 -34.58 -20.27
C ASN A 769 -59.06 -35.71 -19.51
N ILE A 770 -60.24 -36.14 -19.98
CA ILE A 770 -61.07 -37.17 -19.34
C ILE A 770 -61.38 -38.28 -20.34
N GLN A 771 -61.06 -39.52 -19.98
CA GLN A 771 -61.49 -40.73 -20.67
C GLN A 771 -62.75 -41.31 -20.01
N THR A 772 -63.69 -41.75 -20.83
CA THR A 772 -64.89 -42.48 -20.41
C THR A 772 -64.81 -43.94 -20.84
N GLU A 773 -65.01 -44.85 -19.91
CA GLU A 773 -65.17 -46.28 -20.18
C GLU A 773 -66.43 -46.80 -19.50
N THR A 774 -67.12 -47.76 -20.14
CA THR A 774 -68.34 -48.36 -19.58
C THR A 774 -68.08 -49.81 -19.25
N GLU A 775 -68.34 -50.20 -18.01
CA GLU A 775 -68.24 -51.59 -17.57
C GLU A 775 -69.50 -52.39 -17.95
N ALA A 776 -69.40 -53.72 -17.95
CA ALA A 776 -70.46 -54.63 -18.40
C ALA A 776 -71.79 -54.54 -17.62
N ASN A 777 -71.80 -53.86 -16.47
CA ASN A 777 -72.99 -53.62 -15.62
C ASN A 777 -73.61 -52.22 -15.84
N GLY A 778 -73.13 -51.44 -16.81
CA GLY A 778 -73.64 -50.09 -17.10
C GLY A 778 -73.05 -48.98 -16.24
N VAL A 779 -72.07 -49.25 -15.39
CA VAL A 779 -71.31 -48.22 -14.66
C VAL A 779 -70.38 -47.50 -15.62
N VAL A 780 -70.44 -46.16 -15.63
CA VAL A 780 -69.53 -45.30 -16.39
C VAL A 780 -68.39 -44.87 -15.49
N LYS A 781 -67.16 -45.22 -15.87
CA LYS A 781 -65.93 -44.79 -15.20
C LYS A 781 -65.33 -43.60 -15.96
N HIS A 782 -65.17 -42.50 -15.25
CA HIS A 782 -64.39 -41.36 -15.71
C HIS A 782 -62.96 -41.46 -15.15
N THR A 783 -61.96 -41.44 -16.02
CA THR A 783 -60.55 -41.47 -15.63
C THR A 783 -59.83 -40.27 -16.23
N LEU A 784 -58.91 -39.65 -15.50
CA LEU A 784 -58.07 -38.59 -16.06
C LEU A 784 -57.03 -39.19 -17.00
N ASN A 785 -56.78 -38.52 -18.12
CA ASN A 785 -55.71 -38.90 -19.04
C ASN A 785 -54.34 -38.70 -18.38
N SER A 786 -53.35 -39.48 -18.82
CA SER A 786 -51.97 -39.37 -18.31
C SER A 786 -51.30 -38.03 -18.67
N GLU A 787 -51.74 -37.39 -19.75
CA GLU A 787 -51.34 -36.04 -20.13
C GLU A 787 -52.57 -35.14 -20.17
N LEU A 788 -52.52 -34.04 -19.42
CA LEU A 788 -53.59 -33.06 -19.37
C LEU A 788 -53.19 -31.80 -20.14
N THR A 789 -54.03 -31.35 -21.07
CA THR A 789 -53.75 -30.23 -21.98
C THR A 789 -54.82 -29.14 -21.85
N GLY A 790 -54.42 -27.88 -22.02
CA GLY A 790 -55.34 -26.73 -21.99
C GLY A 790 -55.83 -26.33 -20.58
N ILE A 791 -55.26 -26.88 -19.51
CA ILE A 791 -55.64 -26.53 -18.13
C ILE A 791 -54.93 -25.24 -17.70
N LYS A 792 -55.70 -24.20 -17.39
CA LYS A 792 -55.17 -22.91 -16.90
C LYS A 792 -54.89 -22.90 -15.39
N SER A 793 -55.64 -23.69 -14.62
CA SER A 793 -55.48 -23.81 -13.18
C SER A 793 -56.14 -25.10 -12.70
N ILE A 794 -55.55 -25.77 -11.71
CA ILE A 794 -56.22 -26.83 -10.95
C ILE A 794 -56.53 -26.26 -9.56
N SER A 795 -57.82 -26.22 -9.20
CA SER A 795 -58.28 -25.77 -7.88
C SER A 795 -59.06 -26.89 -7.19
N ASN A 796 -58.60 -27.28 -6.01
CA ASN A 796 -59.41 -27.92 -4.98
C ASN A 796 -59.49 -26.94 -3.80
N GLU A 797 -60.51 -27.02 -2.93
CA GLU A 797 -60.94 -26.01 -1.92
C GLU A 797 -59.84 -25.39 -1.00
N GLY A 798 -58.56 -25.78 -1.13
CA GLY A 798 -57.45 -25.20 -0.37
C GLY A 798 -56.24 -24.65 -1.15
N THR A 799 -55.98 -24.97 -2.44
CA THR A 799 -54.78 -24.46 -3.16
C THR A 799 -54.94 -24.47 -4.68
N THR A 800 -54.75 -23.32 -5.33
CA THR A 800 -54.63 -23.20 -6.79
C THR A 800 -53.16 -23.34 -7.18
N ILE A 801 -52.82 -24.36 -7.97
CA ILE A 801 -51.51 -24.45 -8.62
C ILE A 801 -51.66 -23.83 -10.01
N THR A 802 -50.92 -22.74 -10.25
CA THR A 802 -50.89 -22.07 -11.55
C THR A 802 -49.61 -22.49 -12.28
N LEU A 803 -49.79 -23.16 -13.42
CA LEU A 803 -48.71 -23.60 -14.29
C LEU A 803 -48.71 -22.70 -15.53
N SER A 804 -47.61 -21.98 -15.75
CA SER A 804 -47.39 -21.18 -16.96
C SER A 804 -46.10 -21.59 -17.64
N LYS A 805 -45.90 -21.15 -18.89
CA LYS A 805 -44.68 -21.45 -19.66
C LYS A 805 -43.40 -20.91 -18.98
N GLU A 806 -43.53 -19.93 -18.09
CA GLU A 806 -42.41 -19.23 -17.46
C GLU A 806 -42.32 -19.44 -15.94
N ASN A 807 -43.44 -19.70 -15.26
CA ASN A 807 -43.51 -19.75 -13.80
C ASN A 807 -44.45 -20.85 -13.28
N VAL A 808 -44.05 -21.47 -12.17
CA VAL A 808 -44.90 -22.31 -11.31
C VAL A 808 -45.22 -21.52 -10.05
N ALA A 809 -46.48 -21.13 -9.87
CA ALA A 809 -46.94 -20.40 -8.70
C ALA A 809 -47.82 -21.28 -7.80
N VAL A 810 -47.43 -21.39 -6.53
CA VAL A 810 -48.12 -22.18 -5.49
C VAL A 810 -48.70 -21.31 -4.37
N ASN A 811 -48.98 -20.03 -4.64
CA ASN A 811 -49.65 -19.08 -3.73
C ASN A 811 -49.10 -19.10 -2.30
N ASP A 812 -47.78 -18.92 -2.17
CA ASP A 812 -47.04 -18.89 -0.89
C ASP A 812 -47.11 -20.18 -0.05
N LYS A 813 -47.45 -21.32 -0.66
CA LYS A 813 -47.45 -22.63 0.01
C LYS A 813 -46.09 -23.33 -0.04
N LYS A 814 -45.80 -24.15 0.97
CA LYS A 814 -44.58 -24.98 1.03
C LYS A 814 -44.65 -26.10 0.00
N ILE A 815 -43.54 -26.32 -0.71
CA ILE A 815 -43.34 -27.48 -1.58
C ILE A 815 -42.58 -28.54 -0.77
N THR A 816 -43.17 -29.71 -0.57
CA THR A 816 -42.58 -30.84 0.18
C THR A 816 -42.24 -32.00 -0.77
N GLY A 817 -41.31 -32.88 -0.35
CA GLY A 817 -40.90 -34.03 -1.17
C GLY A 817 -39.90 -33.74 -2.29
N VAL A 818 -39.26 -32.56 -2.27
CA VAL A 818 -38.23 -32.18 -3.26
C VAL A 818 -36.94 -32.97 -3.00
N ALA A 819 -36.51 -33.77 -3.97
CA ALA A 819 -35.22 -34.46 -3.96
C ALA A 819 -34.05 -33.45 -4.00
N ASP A 820 -32.81 -33.91 -3.83
CA ASP A 820 -31.66 -33.01 -3.99
C ASP A 820 -31.53 -32.58 -5.45
N GLY A 821 -31.53 -31.27 -5.69
CA GLY A 821 -31.22 -30.71 -7.00
C GLY A 821 -29.72 -30.77 -7.28
N ASP A 822 -29.33 -30.84 -8.55
CA ASP A 822 -27.91 -30.69 -8.91
C ASP A 822 -27.40 -29.30 -8.50
N ILE A 823 -26.25 -29.23 -7.82
CA ILE A 823 -25.64 -27.95 -7.39
C ILE A 823 -24.51 -27.63 -8.36
N SER A 824 -24.87 -27.05 -9.49
CA SER A 824 -23.95 -26.58 -10.51
C SER A 824 -24.38 -25.21 -11.03
N ALA A 825 -23.47 -24.48 -11.66
CA ALA A 825 -23.74 -23.11 -12.15
C ALA A 825 -24.81 -23.06 -13.26
N THR A 826 -25.13 -24.20 -13.87
CA THR A 826 -26.10 -24.33 -14.96
C THR A 826 -27.37 -25.09 -14.56
N SER A 827 -27.42 -25.62 -13.33
CA SER A 827 -28.57 -26.36 -12.84
C SER A 827 -29.78 -25.44 -12.72
N GLN A 828 -30.95 -25.94 -13.13
CA GLN A 828 -32.25 -25.30 -12.92
C GLN A 828 -33.08 -26.08 -11.88
N ASP A 829 -32.46 -27.05 -11.20
CA ASP A 829 -33.16 -27.87 -10.21
C ASP A 829 -33.51 -27.06 -8.97
N ALA A 830 -34.64 -27.39 -8.36
CA ALA A 830 -35.04 -26.81 -7.08
C ALA A 830 -34.14 -27.34 -5.95
N VAL A 831 -33.45 -26.45 -5.24
CA VAL A 831 -32.68 -26.82 -4.05
C VAL A 831 -33.59 -27.00 -2.85
N ASN A 832 -33.41 -28.09 -2.10
CA ASN A 832 -34.23 -28.37 -0.93
C ASN A 832 -33.60 -27.82 0.37
N GLY A 833 -34.36 -27.84 1.46
CA GLY A 833 -33.90 -27.35 2.76
C GLY A 833 -32.69 -28.09 3.32
N ARG A 834 -32.47 -29.37 2.96
CA ARG A 834 -31.29 -30.12 3.40
C ARG A 834 -30.02 -29.61 2.76
N GLN A 835 -30.01 -29.34 1.46
CA GLN A 835 -28.84 -28.81 0.75
C GLN A 835 -28.45 -27.41 1.26
N LEU A 836 -29.43 -26.57 1.56
CA LEU A 836 -29.19 -25.27 2.19
C LEU A 836 -28.71 -25.42 3.64
N HIS A 837 -29.28 -26.36 4.41
CA HIS A 837 -28.87 -26.63 5.78
C HIS A 837 -27.42 -27.14 5.87
N GLU A 838 -26.98 -27.98 4.93
CA GLU A 838 -25.60 -28.44 4.86
C GLU A 838 -24.61 -27.29 4.61
N THR A 839 -24.97 -26.37 3.71
CA THR A 839 -24.20 -25.15 3.45
C THR A 839 -24.16 -24.25 4.69
N ASN A 840 -25.31 -24.03 5.33
CA ASN A 840 -25.38 -23.24 6.56
C ASN A 840 -24.57 -23.87 7.70
N GLY A 841 -24.57 -25.19 7.84
CA GLY A 841 -23.72 -25.89 8.81
C GLY A 841 -22.22 -25.73 8.53
N ARG A 842 -21.81 -25.60 7.26
CA ARG A 842 -20.41 -25.25 6.91
C ARG A 842 -20.09 -23.81 7.31
N VAL A 843 -21.02 -22.88 7.10
CA VAL A 843 -20.87 -21.47 7.49
C VAL A 843 -20.78 -21.34 9.01
N GLU A 844 -21.65 -22.01 9.77
CA GLU A 844 -21.63 -22.02 11.24
C GLU A 844 -20.31 -22.57 11.80
N ARG A 845 -19.73 -23.60 11.16
CA ARG A 845 -18.38 -24.08 11.52
C ARG A 845 -17.29 -23.04 11.24
N LEU A 846 -17.37 -22.32 10.13
CA LEU A 846 -16.43 -21.24 9.82
C LEU A 846 -16.56 -20.07 10.82
N GLU A 847 -17.78 -19.76 11.26
CA GLU A 847 -18.01 -18.76 12.31
C GLU A 847 -17.37 -19.19 13.64
N LYS A 848 -17.54 -20.46 14.04
CA LYS A 848 -16.90 -21.01 15.23
C LYS A 848 -15.37 -21.05 15.13
N ASP A 849 -14.82 -21.46 13.99
CA ASP A 849 -13.38 -21.42 13.74
C ASP A 849 -12.84 -19.98 13.81
N SER A 850 -13.63 -19.00 13.36
CA SER A 850 -13.29 -17.58 13.51
C SER A 850 -13.29 -17.12 14.97
N GLU A 851 -14.12 -17.68 15.84
CA GLU A 851 -14.08 -17.39 17.28
C GLU A 851 -12.85 -18.00 17.94
N THR A 852 -12.51 -19.25 17.63
CA THR A 852 -11.26 -19.87 18.09
C THR A 852 -10.03 -19.10 17.61
N MET A 853 -10.05 -18.60 16.37
CA MET A 853 -8.97 -17.75 15.85
C MET A 853 -8.81 -16.45 16.65
N LYS A 854 -9.92 -15.84 17.12
CA LYS A 854 -9.86 -14.67 18.01
C LYS A 854 -9.22 -15.03 19.35
N GLU A 855 -9.53 -16.19 19.93
CA GLU A 855 -8.89 -16.66 21.16
C GLU A 855 -7.38 -16.87 20.99
N HIS A 856 -6.97 -17.48 19.87
CA HIS A 856 -5.55 -17.64 19.53
C HIS A 856 -4.84 -16.30 19.37
N ILE A 857 -5.49 -15.30 18.74
CA ILE A 857 -4.93 -13.94 18.61
C ILE A 857 -4.78 -13.28 19.99
N VAL A 858 -5.77 -13.45 20.88
CA VAL A 858 -5.70 -12.92 22.25
C VAL A 858 -4.58 -13.61 23.03
N GLU A 859 -4.43 -14.93 22.95
CA GLU A 859 -3.36 -15.64 23.65
C GLU A 859 -1.98 -15.31 23.08
N ASN A 860 -1.83 -15.20 21.76
CA ASN A 860 -0.59 -14.72 21.14
C ASN A 860 -0.24 -13.30 21.61
N THR A 861 -1.23 -12.42 21.73
CA THR A 861 -1.03 -11.06 22.27
C THR A 861 -0.54 -11.11 23.72
N ARG A 862 -1.12 -11.98 24.56
CA ARG A 862 -0.64 -12.19 25.94
C ARG A 862 0.78 -12.76 25.97
N GLN A 863 1.12 -13.70 25.10
CA GLN A 863 2.48 -14.25 24.99
C GLN A 863 3.49 -13.17 24.59
N ILE A 864 3.12 -12.28 23.66
CA ILE A 864 3.95 -11.15 23.25
C ILE A 864 4.17 -10.16 24.41
N GLU A 865 3.12 -9.82 25.16
CA GLU A 865 3.27 -8.94 26.33
C GLU A 865 4.10 -9.57 27.44
N ARG A 866 3.96 -10.89 27.66
CA ARG A 866 4.85 -11.65 28.56
C ARG A 866 6.31 -11.58 28.09
N ALA A 867 6.58 -11.84 26.80
CA ALA A 867 7.94 -11.78 26.25
C ALA A 867 8.55 -10.37 26.34
N LYS A 868 7.76 -9.31 26.12
CA LYS A 868 8.20 -7.93 26.35
C LYS A 868 8.55 -7.68 27.82
N SER A 869 7.73 -8.15 28.76
CA SER A 869 7.98 -8.02 30.19
C SER A 869 9.24 -8.79 30.64
N GLU A 870 9.45 -10.01 30.12
CA GLU A 870 10.65 -10.81 30.36
C GLU A 870 11.90 -10.10 29.82
N THR A 871 11.85 -9.56 28.60
CA THR A 871 12.96 -8.83 28.00
C THR A 871 13.34 -7.59 28.82
N ARG A 872 12.36 -6.86 29.35
CA ARG A 872 12.61 -5.70 30.24
C ARG A 872 13.28 -6.12 31.55
N HIS A 873 12.88 -7.24 32.14
CA HIS A 873 13.53 -7.81 33.33
C HIS A 873 14.97 -8.24 33.05
N VAL A 874 15.23 -8.89 31.91
CA VAL A 874 16.59 -9.24 31.48
C VAL A 874 17.47 -7.99 31.38
N GLY A 875 16.92 -6.88 30.85
CA GLY A 875 17.60 -5.58 30.83
C GLY A 875 17.96 -5.06 32.22
N ALA A 876 17.02 -5.10 33.18
CA ALA A 876 17.26 -4.67 34.56
C ALA A 876 18.28 -5.56 35.29
N LEU A 877 18.16 -6.89 35.15
CA LEU A 877 19.10 -7.89 35.69
C LEU A 877 20.54 -7.69 35.17
N SER A 878 20.68 -7.40 33.87
CA SER A 878 21.96 -7.13 33.23
C SER A 878 22.56 -5.81 33.74
N SER A 879 21.73 -4.76 33.87
CA SER A 879 22.12 -3.47 34.44
C SER A 879 22.62 -3.62 35.88
N ALA A 880 21.96 -4.44 36.69
CA ALA A 880 22.36 -4.70 38.08
C ALA A 880 23.71 -5.44 38.17
N LEU A 881 23.96 -6.42 37.30
CA LEU A 881 25.26 -7.12 37.21
C LEU A 881 26.38 -6.19 36.73
N ALA A 882 26.08 -5.29 35.78
CA ALA A 882 27.04 -4.30 35.29
C ALA A 882 27.43 -3.27 36.36
N ALA A 883 26.58 -3.06 37.37
CA ALA A 883 26.89 -2.18 38.50
C ALA A 883 27.91 -2.80 39.48
N LEU A 884 28.24 -4.09 39.37
CA LEU A 884 29.22 -4.76 40.24
C LEU A 884 30.66 -4.37 39.83
N HIS A 885 31.25 -3.41 40.55
CA HIS A 885 32.60 -2.93 40.31
C HIS A 885 33.54 -3.29 41.48
N PRO A 886 34.62 -4.04 41.21
CA PRO A 886 35.60 -4.38 42.24
C PRO A 886 36.47 -3.17 42.58
N MET A 887 36.81 -3.05 43.86
CA MET A 887 37.76 -2.08 44.39
C MET A 887 39.20 -2.46 44.01
N GLN A 888 40.12 -1.50 44.08
CA GLN A 888 41.53 -1.70 43.73
C GLN A 888 42.16 -2.86 44.52
N TYR A 889 43.13 -3.54 43.89
CA TYR A 889 43.84 -4.69 44.47
C TYR A 889 44.45 -4.37 45.84
N ASP A 890 44.18 -5.24 46.82
CA ASP A 890 44.84 -5.28 48.12
C ASP A 890 45.48 -6.68 48.32
N PRO A 891 46.81 -6.78 48.53
CA PRO A 891 47.49 -8.07 48.71
C PRO A 891 47.08 -8.82 49.99
N LEU A 892 46.57 -8.15 51.02
CA LEU A 892 46.07 -8.76 52.26
C LEU A 892 44.59 -9.11 52.19
N GLN A 893 43.82 -8.41 51.34
CA GLN A 893 42.38 -8.60 51.17
C GLN A 893 42.01 -8.92 49.72
N LYS A 894 42.38 -10.13 49.28
CA LYS A 894 42.21 -10.60 47.89
C LYS A 894 40.75 -10.89 47.48
N ASN A 895 39.83 -11.02 48.43
CA ASN A 895 38.42 -11.32 48.20
C ASN A 895 37.57 -10.07 48.45
N GLN A 896 36.63 -9.79 47.54
CA GLN A 896 35.70 -8.67 47.68
C GLN A 896 34.27 -9.13 47.40
N VAL A 897 33.31 -8.56 48.13
CA VAL A 897 31.87 -8.76 47.92
C VAL A 897 31.27 -7.42 47.46
N MET A 898 30.44 -7.45 46.43
CA MET A 898 29.85 -6.28 45.78
C MET A 898 28.34 -6.44 45.74
N ALA A 899 27.61 -5.33 45.79
CA ALA A 899 26.18 -5.29 45.55
C ALA A 899 25.85 -4.15 44.59
N GLY A 900 24.87 -4.36 43.71
CA GLY A 900 24.46 -3.40 42.69
C GLY A 900 22.95 -3.41 42.50
N VAL A 901 22.39 -2.27 42.10
CA VAL A 901 20.98 -2.16 41.72
C VAL A 901 20.89 -1.65 40.28
N GLY A 902 20.03 -2.26 39.49
CA GLY A 902 19.88 -1.97 38.07
C GLY A 902 18.42 -1.76 37.71
N THR A 903 18.16 -0.76 36.87
CA THR A 903 16.82 -0.45 36.38
C THR A 903 16.81 -0.42 34.86
N TYR A 904 15.70 -0.84 34.25
CA TYR A 904 15.47 -0.72 32.82
C TYR A 904 13.98 -0.51 32.57
N ARG A 905 13.62 0.70 32.10
CA ARG A 905 12.24 1.19 32.02
C ARG A 905 11.50 1.03 33.37
N ASP A 906 10.44 0.25 33.41
CA ASP A 906 9.58 0.04 34.58
C ASP A 906 10.05 -1.10 35.51
N LYS A 907 11.17 -1.78 35.21
CA LYS A 907 11.67 -2.94 35.97
C LYS A 907 12.96 -2.64 36.74
N GLN A 908 13.12 -3.27 37.89
CA GLN A 908 14.27 -3.14 38.78
C GLN A 908 14.83 -4.53 39.16
N ALA A 909 16.13 -4.60 39.44
CA ALA A 909 16.81 -5.80 39.90
C ALA A 909 17.97 -5.45 40.84
N VAL A 910 18.34 -6.40 41.69
CA VAL A 910 19.47 -6.31 42.62
C VAL A 910 20.48 -7.39 42.27
N ALA A 911 21.77 -7.10 42.36
CA ALA A 911 22.86 -8.02 42.12
C ALA A 911 23.79 -8.12 43.32
N VAL A 912 24.34 -9.30 43.53
CA VAL A 912 25.44 -9.57 44.47
C VAL A 912 26.54 -10.28 43.71
N GLY A 913 27.77 -9.85 43.90
CA GLY A 913 28.94 -10.44 43.26
C GLY A 913 30.11 -10.61 44.19
N VAL A 914 31.01 -11.49 43.78
CA VAL A 914 32.29 -11.76 44.45
C VAL A 914 33.42 -11.60 43.45
N THR A 915 34.52 -11.02 43.90
CA THR A 915 35.75 -10.91 43.13
C THR A 915 36.90 -11.52 43.91
N HIS A 916 37.75 -12.28 43.23
CA HIS A 916 39.00 -12.79 43.76
C HIS A 916 40.18 -12.30 42.91
N TYR A 917 41.16 -11.66 43.55
CA TYR A 917 42.43 -11.32 42.93
C TYR A 917 43.48 -12.40 43.19
N PHE A 918 43.93 -13.10 42.15
CA PHE A 918 45.03 -14.05 42.27
C PHE A 918 46.37 -13.32 42.52
N ASN A 919 46.55 -12.21 41.79
CA ASN A 919 47.64 -11.24 41.96
C ASN A 919 47.18 -9.87 41.42
N GLU A 920 48.04 -8.85 41.46
CA GLU A 920 47.72 -7.51 40.98
C GLU A 920 47.36 -7.41 39.49
N ASN A 921 47.72 -8.43 38.69
CA ASN A 921 47.53 -8.47 37.24
C ASN A 921 46.40 -9.40 36.82
N LEU A 922 45.98 -10.35 37.65
CA LEU A 922 44.97 -11.36 37.33
C LEU A 922 43.88 -11.43 38.39
N MET A 923 42.63 -11.27 37.96
CA MET A 923 41.45 -11.38 38.81
C MET A 923 40.30 -12.13 38.13
N MET A 924 39.42 -12.69 38.94
CA MET A 924 38.17 -13.31 38.51
C MET A 924 37.00 -12.68 39.28
N THR A 925 35.92 -12.37 38.57
CA THR A 925 34.69 -11.81 39.12
C THR A 925 33.52 -12.71 38.75
N ALA A 926 32.64 -12.97 39.71
CA ALA A 926 31.39 -13.70 39.51
C ALA A 926 30.23 -12.91 40.14
N GLY A 927 29.09 -12.84 39.47
CA GLY A 927 27.92 -12.11 39.94
C GLY A 927 26.62 -12.85 39.68
N VAL A 928 25.64 -12.64 40.54
CA VAL A 928 24.26 -13.10 40.38
C VAL A 928 23.32 -11.93 40.62
N SER A 929 22.34 -11.72 39.74
CA SER A 929 21.26 -10.76 39.93
C SER A 929 19.90 -11.43 40.06
N VAL A 930 19.01 -10.78 40.80
CA VAL A 930 17.66 -11.22 41.12
C VAL A 930 16.69 -10.04 40.95
N GLY A 931 15.51 -10.29 40.39
CA GLY A 931 14.43 -9.30 40.22
C GLY A 931 13.04 -9.90 40.45
N GLU A 932 12.01 -9.07 40.46
CA GLU A 932 10.63 -9.44 40.86
C GLU A 932 9.81 -10.18 39.77
N ALA A 933 10.45 -10.74 38.73
CA ALA A 933 9.75 -11.42 37.63
C ALA A 933 9.19 -12.80 38.00
N GLU A 934 8.11 -13.24 37.36
CA GLU A 934 7.58 -14.60 37.54
C GLU A 934 8.45 -15.70 36.90
N ARG A 935 9.09 -15.43 35.75
CA ARG A 935 9.78 -16.46 34.93
C ARG A 935 11.29 -16.32 34.86
N VAL A 936 11.82 -15.14 34.55
CA VAL A 936 13.28 -14.90 34.55
C VAL A 936 13.65 -14.14 35.82
N LYS A 937 13.81 -14.90 36.91
CA LYS A 937 14.07 -14.35 38.23
C LYS A 937 15.53 -13.97 38.43
N THR A 938 16.44 -14.64 37.73
CA THR A 938 17.87 -14.60 38.06
C THR A 938 18.76 -14.62 36.82
N MET A 939 19.90 -13.95 36.89
CA MET A 939 20.96 -13.99 35.87
C MET A 939 22.31 -14.12 36.57
N ALA A 940 23.28 -14.80 35.94
CA ALA A 940 24.62 -14.95 36.50
C ALA A 940 25.70 -14.66 35.44
N ASN A 941 26.83 -14.14 35.87
CA ASN A 941 28.01 -13.92 35.02
C ASN A 941 29.30 -14.34 35.73
N VAL A 942 30.33 -14.67 34.93
CA VAL A 942 31.69 -14.92 35.38
C VAL A 942 32.65 -14.28 34.37
N GLY A 943 33.64 -13.54 34.84
CA GLY A 943 34.65 -12.88 34.03
C GLY A 943 36.05 -13.02 34.61
N ILE A 944 37.04 -13.10 33.74
CA ILE A 944 38.46 -13.10 34.09
C ILE A 944 39.10 -11.87 33.45
N THR A 945 39.84 -11.10 34.24
CA THR A 945 40.51 -9.89 33.79
C THR A 945 42.01 -10.04 34.01
N TRP A 946 42.79 -9.83 32.94
CA TRP A 946 44.25 -9.85 32.97
C TRP A 946 44.82 -8.54 32.42
N LYS A 947 45.70 -7.89 33.18
CA LYS A 947 46.41 -6.67 32.76
C LYS A 947 47.58 -7.02 31.83
N ILE A 948 47.67 -6.33 30.68
CA ILE A 948 48.70 -6.55 29.64
C ILE A 948 49.50 -5.24 29.44
N GLY A 949 50.84 -5.33 29.42
CA GLY A 949 51.77 -4.21 29.21
C GLY A 949 53.17 -4.71 28.83
N LYS A 950 54.06 -3.86 28.27
CA LYS A 950 55.42 -4.25 27.85
C LYS A 950 56.30 -4.60 29.05
N ASP A 951 56.96 -5.77 28.99
CA ASP A 951 57.85 -6.32 30.04
C ASP A 951 59.27 -5.72 30.06
N ASP A 952 59.62 -4.82 29.14
CA ASP A 952 61.01 -4.37 28.98
C ASP A 952 61.53 -3.52 30.15
N ASP A 953 60.64 -2.88 30.94
CA ASP A 953 61.01 -2.09 32.12
C ASP A 953 61.00 -2.90 33.44
N ARG A 954 60.61 -4.18 33.43
CA ARG A 954 60.52 -5.02 34.66
C ARG A 954 61.71 -5.94 34.89
N ARG A 955 62.59 -6.12 33.90
CA ARG A 955 63.73 -7.06 33.98
C ARG A 955 64.85 -6.56 34.90
N ASP A 956 65.03 -5.25 34.98
CA ASP A 956 66.06 -4.59 35.79
C ASP A 956 65.54 -4.05 37.13
N LEU A 957 64.29 -4.34 37.49
CA LEU A 957 63.73 -3.97 38.79
C LEU A 957 64.20 -4.94 39.89
N PRO A 958 64.60 -4.43 41.07
CA PRO A 958 64.85 -5.27 42.24
C PRO A 958 63.66 -6.19 42.55
N GLU A 959 63.93 -7.40 43.07
CA GLU A 959 62.91 -8.45 43.30
C GLU A 959 61.71 -7.99 44.14
N ARG A 960 61.88 -6.96 44.98
CA ARG A 960 60.81 -6.34 45.76
C ARG A 960 59.75 -5.61 44.91
N TYR A 961 60.05 -5.21 43.68
CA TYR A 961 59.13 -4.48 42.78
C TYR A 961 58.53 -5.35 41.67
N LYS A 962 58.99 -6.60 41.51
CA LYS A 962 58.49 -7.49 40.43
C LYS A 962 57.06 -7.96 40.63
N GLU A 963 56.60 -8.00 41.88
CA GLU A 963 55.20 -8.29 42.25
C GLU A 963 54.28 -7.06 42.04
N GLY A 964 54.87 -5.95 41.57
CA GLY A 964 54.27 -4.70 41.13
C GLY A 964 53.95 -3.68 42.22
N PRO A 965 53.45 -2.48 41.84
CA PRO A 965 53.54 -1.27 42.65
C PRO A 965 52.87 -1.39 44.02
N ILE A 966 51.70 -2.05 44.11
CA ILE A 966 50.97 -2.18 45.39
C ILE A 966 51.62 -3.23 46.29
N SER A 967 51.95 -4.40 45.75
CA SER A 967 52.63 -5.49 46.49
C SER A 967 53.99 -5.06 47.01
N SER A 968 54.71 -4.25 46.21
CA SER A 968 56.04 -3.76 46.55
C SER A 968 56.06 -2.83 47.76
N ILE A 969 54.99 -2.06 48.01
CA ILE A 969 54.88 -1.18 49.17
C ILE A 969 54.79 -2.00 50.46
N TYR A 970 54.00 -3.07 50.47
CA TYR A 970 53.88 -3.97 51.62
C TYR A 970 55.21 -4.70 51.91
N LYS A 971 55.90 -5.16 50.87
CA LYS A 971 57.22 -5.80 51.00
C LYS A 971 58.26 -4.82 51.55
N MET A 972 58.24 -3.56 51.10
CA MET A 972 59.10 -2.51 51.66
C MET A 972 58.77 -2.18 53.12
N GLN A 973 57.50 -2.23 53.55
CA GLN A 973 57.14 -2.04 54.96
C GLN A 973 57.70 -3.17 55.84
N GLN A 974 57.59 -4.43 55.40
CA GLN A 974 58.17 -5.57 56.13
C GLN A 974 59.69 -5.48 56.19
N GLU A 975 60.36 -5.18 55.08
CA GLU A 975 61.81 -4.96 55.03
C GLU A 975 62.21 -3.78 55.94
N MET A 976 61.44 -2.69 55.97
CA MET A 976 61.68 -1.55 56.86
C MET A 976 61.51 -1.92 58.34
N GLU A 977 60.54 -2.77 58.67
CA GLU A 977 60.31 -3.26 60.02
C GLU A 977 61.44 -4.19 60.49
N GLU A 978 61.95 -5.07 59.60
CA GLU A 978 63.16 -5.87 59.83
C GLU A 978 64.39 -4.99 60.00
N VAL A 979 64.60 -4.00 59.13
CA VAL A 979 65.72 -3.05 59.23
C VAL A 979 65.63 -2.21 60.51
N LEU A 980 64.43 -1.83 60.97
CA LEU A 980 64.24 -1.15 62.26
C LEU A 980 64.63 -2.06 63.42
N LYS A 981 64.30 -3.36 63.35
CA LYS A 981 64.68 -4.36 64.36
C LYS A 981 66.19 -4.60 64.36
N GLU A 982 66.81 -4.76 63.19
CA GLU A 982 68.27 -4.86 63.06
C GLU A 982 68.98 -3.60 63.60
N ASN A 983 68.43 -2.41 63.33
CA ASN A 983 68.95 -1.15 63.89
C ASN A 983 68.83 -1.08 65.41
N GLN A 984 67.76 -1.62 66.00
CA GLN A 984 67.65 -1.75 67.46
C GLN A 984 68.70 -2.72 68.02
N GLU A 985 68.91 -3.86 67.38
CA GLU A 985 69.94 -4.84 67.76
C GLU A 985 71.36 -4.28 67.62
N GLN A 986 71.63 -3.50 66.56
CA GLN A 986 72.90 -2.79 66.38
C GLN A 986 73.11 -1.72 67.44
N LYS A 987 72.07 -0.95 67.83
CA LYS A 987 72.16 0.00 68.95
C LYS A 987 72.54 -0.69 70.26
N ILE A 988 71.98 -1.86 70.54
CA ILE A 988 72.34 -2.67 71.71
C ILE A 988 73.80 -3.14 71.63
N LYS A 989 74.27 -3.57 70.45
CA LYS A 989 75.68 -3.93 70.24
C LYS A 989 76.63 -2.75 70.46
N ILE A 990 76.29 -1.57 69.94
CA ILE A 990 77.08 -0.33 70.11
C ILE A 990 77.13 0.07 71.59
N GLN A 991 76.02 -0.01 72.32
CA GLN A 991 76.03 0.24 73.78
C GLN A 991 76.96 -0.72 74.53
N LYS A 992 76.92 -2.02 74.20
CA LYS A 992 77.84 -3.01 74.81
C LYS A 992 79.30 -2.73 74.47
N GLN A 993 79.60 -2.33 73.24
CA GLN A 993 80.95 -1.92 72.84
C GLN A 993 81.38 -0.65 73.57
N GLN A 994 80.49 0.32 73.76
CA GLN A 994 80.77 1.53 74.53
C GLN A 994 81.01 1.22 76.01
N GLU A 995 80.26 0.31 76.63
CA GLU A 995 80.53 -0.20 77.98
C GLU A 995 81.90 -0.89 78.08
N GLN A 996 82.28 -1.69 77.07
CA GLN A 996 83.60 -2.31 77.01
C GLN A 996 84.71 -1.27 76.86
N ILE A 997 84.53 -0.25 76.02
CA ILE A 997 85.48 0.86 75.87
C ILE A 997 85.61 1.63 77.18
N ASN A 998 84.51 1.94 77.86
CA ASN A 998 84.54 2.62 79.15
C ASN A 998 85.27 1.77 80.21
N LYS A 999 85.04 0.45 80.26
CA LYS A 999 85.79 -0.47 81.14
C LYS A 999 87.28 -0.52 80.80
N MET A 1000 87.65 -0.52 79.52
CA MET A 1000 89.06 -0.46 79.10
C MET A 1000 89.69 0.89 79.46
N GLN A 1001 88.96 1.99 79.36
CA GLN A 1001 89.41 3.32 79.81
C GLN A 1001 89.60 3.36 81.34
N GLU A 1002 88.67 2.82 82.13
CA GLU A 1002 88.83 2.67 83.59
C GLU A 1002 90.02 1.79 83.96
N GLN A 1003 90.24 0.68 83.25
CA GLN A 1003 91.42 -0.18 83.44
C GLN A 1003 92.72 0.54 83.08
N LEU A 1004 92.72 1.35 82.01
CA LEU A 1004 93.85 2.17 81.59
C LEU A 1004 94.16 3.28 82.61
N GLU A 1005 93.12 3.94 83.16
CA GLU A 1005 93.27 4.92 84.24
C GLU A 1005 93.77 4.30 85.55
N MET A 1006 93.34 3.08 85.89
CA MET A 1006 93.89 2.33 87.03
C MET A 1006 95.36 1.97 86.83
N LEU A 1007 95.76 1.53 85.63
CA LEU A 1007 97.15 1.23 85.28
C LEU A 1007 98.04 2.49 85.29
N LEU A 1008 97.51 3.64 84.88
CA LEU A 1008 98.21 4.92 84.93
C LEU A 1008 98.39 5.48 86.35
N LYS A 1009 97.54 5.08 87.32
CA LYS A 1009 97.69 5.42 88.75
C LYS A 1009 98.63 4.49 89.54
N GLN A 1010 99.13 3.41 88.92
CA GLN A 1010 100.12 2.49 89.52
C GLN A 1010 101.57 2.78 89.06
N LYS A 1011 101.78 3.87 88.30
CA LYS A 1011 103.08 4.51 88.08
C LYS A 1011 103.11 5.85 88.80
#